data_AF-A0A8H7QA94-F1
#
_entry.id   AF-A0A8H7QA94-F1
#
_cell.length_a   1.000
_cell.length_b   1.000
_cell.length_c   1.000
_cell.angle_alpha   90.00
_cell.angle_beta   90.00
_cell.angle_gamma   90.00
#
_symmetry.space_group_name_H-M   'P 1'
#
loop_
_entity.id
_entity.type
_entity.pdbx_description
1 polymer ?
#
loop_
_entity_poly.entity_id
_entity_poly.type
_entity_poly.pdbx_seq_one_letter_code
_entity_poly.pdbx_strand_id
1 'polypeptide(L)'
;MNYSSATRIPHTFRRTLSGSIFQYGRQMFSTISIDTPSINVDATEDFAGSPHSSSIPNQEPIMQLENKTLTEIYNEYQELSKEGGSMTEQDFINLMNFCKRNSSTRAHKFLESVVEDIQKIAPEKTSLITRGYNMLLQTYIHSDRWDDAFTLVSTLMKGGQYYNEVTINTMISGSLKTTTIKNLHQFIAYLEENHHKLTDSNVDRLIKACHLGGDVESAIIYFNRAKADQSEVGSHAYQSMIYVLKLDNRVDEALSVFGDMEKAGIPATVGTYHILLDLLHYNQRSNEMEDIYKRFQNSGLTPNISIYLAMGWDLPRAMDELTKQGGQLQVRDYNTLIVRSIQDNNIEQAISYFQIMQKEGIQANNVSYSIIMDALLKNRTGSQALDMYEHMIKSGVQPDTHVFNTLLAHHIQNDDRVECLKALDRMHEKGFTPDARTINFLMSIVLSDGKDVQKDCEFIMKLFAKLKEVHSPPTAKTYNHVLNGLARLALERPLTPSNKLKITKKQGSIPMQLLPENAIELMRELYKQMRRSPLKFAKPNSTTYDLLICSLIDATQYRAAMRLYEDSKRSNVSVGNDVLVRIQQGLVESGMDMQVIQMFYDHRHKKSPIMDPRYYNSVLDTCRRLGLSDTYQEVLKESEQCDGISLSDA
;
A
#
# COMPACT_ATOMS: atom_id res chain seq x y z
N MET A 1 39.47 -7.18 0.16
CA MET A 1 40.16 -7.90 -0.92
C MET A 1 40.06 -7.11 -2.22
N ASN A 2 41.18 -7.00 -2.93
CA ASN A 2 41.33 -6.27 -4.19
C ASN A 2 40.48 -6.87 -5.32
N TYR A 3 39.75 -6.03 -6.06
CA TYR A 3 39.44 -6.27 -7.47
C TYR A 3 39.56 -4.96 -8.25
N SER A 4 40.77 -4.73 -8.76
CA SER A 4 41.05 -3.77 -9.83
C SER A 4 40.99 -4.51 -11.17
N SER A 5 39.88 -4.37 -11.90
CA SER A 5 39.84 -4.60 -13.35
C SER A 5 38.77 -3.72 -13.99
N ALA A 6 38.95 -2.41 -13.85
CA ALA A 6 38.18 -1.43 -14.60
C ALA A 6 38.59 -1.49 -16.08
N THR A 7 37.69 -2.01 -16.92
CA THR A 7 37.63 -1.62 -18.34
C THR A 7 37.44 -0.10 -18.39
N ARG A 8 38.52 0.61 -18.74
CA ARG A 8 38.56 2.08 -18.82
C ARG A 8 37.65 2.56 -19.96
N ILE A 9 36.42 2.95 -19.63
CA ILE A 9 35.62 3.83 -20.48
C ILE A 9 36.33 5.20 -20.55
N PRO A 10 36.57 5.78 -21.74
CA PRO A 10 37.28 7.05 -21.89
C PRO A 10 36.66 8.18 -21.05
N HIS A 11 37.52 8.99 -20.41
CA HIS A 11 37.13 10.13 -19.55
C HIS A 11 36.17 11.12 -20.23
N THR A 12 36.20 11.22 -21.56
CA THR A 12 35.30 12.07 -22.36
C THR A 12 33.87 11.50 -22.43
N PHE A 13 33.71 10.18 -22.48
CA PHE A 13 32.41 9.50 -22.53
C PHE A 13 31.69 9.52 -21.17
N ARG A 14 32.43 9.57 -20.06
CA ARG A 14 31.87 9.70 -18.70
C ARG A 14 31.29 11.08 -18.40
N ARG A 15 31.73 12.14 -19.09
CA ARG A 15 31.20 13.51 -18.95
C ARG A 15 29.87 13.70 -19.68
N THR A 16 29.69 13.07 -20.84
CA THR A 16 28.43 13.09 -21.59
C THR A 16 27.32 12.36 -20.84
N LEU A 17 27.60 11.18 -20.27
CA LEU A 17 26.61 10.38 -19.52
C LEU A 17 26.04 11.08 -18.26
N SER A 18 26.86 11.82 -17.50
CA SER A 18 26.34 12.60 -16.37
C SER A 18 25.49 13.78 -16.87
N GLY A 19 25.93 14.45 -17.93
CA GLY A 19 25.14 15.48 -18.62
C GLY A 19 23.76 14.96 -19.02
N SER A 20 23.68 13.74 -19.56
CA SER A 20 22.43 13.07 -19.94
C SER A 20 21.51 12.77 -18.76
N ILE A 21 22.02 12.32 -17.60
CA ILE A 21 21.18 12.10 -16.39
C ILE A 21 20.56 13.42 -15.90
N PHE A 22 21.37 14.48 -15.83
CA PHE A 22 20.90 15.81 -15.41
C PHE A 22 19.97 16.45 -16.44
N GLN A 23 20.23 16.24 -17.74
CA GLN A 23 19.40 16.70 -18.83
C GLN A 23 18.06 15.94 -18.88
N TYR A 24 18.07 14.63 -18.69
CA TYR A 24 16.88 13.79 -18.58
C TYR A 24 16.05 14.19 -17.36
N GLY A 25 16.69 14.38 -16.20
CA GLY A 25 16.06 14.97 -15.03
C GLY A 25 15.39 16.31 -15.35
N ARG A 26 16.11 17.24 -16.00
CA ARG A 26 15.55 18.54 -16.43
C ARG A 26 14.41 18.42 -17.45
N GLN A 27 14.50 17.50 -18.41
CA GLN A 27 13.46 17.27 -19.42
C GLN A 27 12.20 16.68 -18.76
N MET A 28 12.36 15.71 -17.87
CA MET A 28 11.31 15.17 -17.00
C MET A 28 10.61 16.29 -16.20
N PHE A 29 11.35 17.29 -15.72
CA PHE A 29 10.76 18.46 -15.03
C PHE A 29 10.01 19.41 -15.97
N SER A 30 10.37 19.50 -17.26
CA SER A 30 9.66 20.37 -18.22
C SER A 30 8.37 19.77 -18.78
N THR A 31 8.26 18.44 -18.82
CA THR A 31 7.07 17.75 -19.38
C THR A 31 6.04 17.34 -18.33
N ILE A 32 6.37 17.40 -17.03
CA ILE A 32 5.36 17.27 -15.97
C ILE A 32 4.72 18.65 -15.74
N SER A 33 4.11 19.21 -16.79
CA SER A 33 2.93 20.04 -16.61
C SER A 33 1.83 19.10 -16.17
N ILE A 34 1.16 19.45 -15.08
CA ILE A 34 -0.05 18.76 -14.65
C ILE A 34 -1.14 19.14 -15.65
N ASP A 35 -1.18 18.48 -16.80
CA ASP A 35 -2.46 18.20 -17.43
C ASP A 35 -3.10 17.13 -16.55
N THR A 36 -3.93 17.57 -15.60
CA THR A 36 -4.91 16.69 -14.98
C THR A 36 -5.67 16.00 -16.10
N PRO A 37 -5.65 14.67 -16.23
CA PRO A 37 -6.56 14.02 -17.16
C PRO A 37 -7.97 14.37 -16.71
N SER A 38 -8.69 15.09 -17.56
CA SER A 38 -10.14 15.12 -17.55
C SER A 38 -10.61 13.66 -17.59
N ILE A 39 -11.10 13.17 -16.45
CA ILE A 39 -11.80 11.90 -16.42
C ILE A 39 -13.08 12.13 -17.23
N ASN A 40 -13.06 11.68 -18.47
CA ASN A 40 -14.25 11.43 -19.28
C ASN A 40 -15.06 10.37 -18.53
N VAL A 41 -16.06 10.82 -17.75
CA VAL A 41 -17.09 9.96 -17.20
C VAL A 41 -18.16 9.80 -18.28
N ASP A 42 -17.80 9.16 -19.39
CA ASP A 42 -18.73 8.67 -20.41
C ASP A 42 -18.43 7.18 -20.59
N ALA A 43 -18.93 6.38 -19.64
CA ALA A 43 -19.14 4.94 -19.75
C ALA A 43 -19.83 4.44 -18.47
N THR A 44 -21.11 4.77 -18.31
CA THR A 44 -22.03 3.87 -17.63
C THR A 44 -23.09 3.47 -18.62
N GLU A 45 -23.09 2.17 -18.90
CA GLU A 45 -23.97 1.44 -19.80
C GLU A 45 -25.44 1.83 -19.67
N ASP A 46 -26.00 2.11 -20.84
CA ASP A 46 -27.35 1.83 -21.30
C ASP A 46 -28.22 0.98 -20.36
N PHE A 47 -29.22 1.62 -19.76
CA PHE A 47 -30.56 1.04 -19.59
C PHE A 47 -31.57 1.95 -20.30
N ALA A 48 -31.81 1.65 -21.58
CA ALA A 48 -32.92 2.18 -22.35
C ALA A 48 -34.15 1.26 -22.20
N GLY A 49 -35.31 1.89 -21.94
CA GLY A 49 -36.65 1.30 -21.93
C GLY A 49 -37.34 1.56 -20.60
N SER A 50 -38.30 2.48 -20.44
CA SER A 50 -39.40 2.89 -21.32
C SER A 50 -40.03 4.21 -20.78
N PRO A 51 -41.11 4.78 -21.35
CA PRO A 51 -41.07 6.12 -21.92
C PRO A 51 -42.05 7.09 -21.24
N HIS A 52 -41.57 8.17 -20.62
CA HIS A 52 -42.36 9.40 -20.47
C HIS A 52 -41.45 10.61 -20.42
N SER A 53 -41.08 11.09 -21.60
CA SER A 53 -40.49 12.41 -21.79
C SER A 53 -41.57 13.48 -21.61
N SER A 54 -41.54 14.20 -20.49
CA SER A 54 -42.00 15.58 -20.43
C SER A 54 -40.79 16.46 -20.10
N SER A 55 -40.23 17.04 -21.15
CA SER A 55 -39.16 18.03 -21.13
C SER A 55 -39.52 19.24 -20.26
N ILE A 56 -38.75 19.47 -19.21
CA ILE A 56 -38.69 20.75 -18.48
C ILE A 56 -37.27 21.32 -18.73
N PRO A 57 -37.07 22.63 -18.95
CA PRO A 57 -35.77 23.17 -19.36
C PRO A 57 -34.74 23.06 -18.23
N ASN A 58 -33.56 22.51 -18.52
CA ASN A 58 -32.39 22.59 -17.63
C ASN A 58 -31.98 24.06 -17.48
N GLN A 59 -32.19 24.64 -16.29
CA GLN A 59 -31.58 25.92 -15.90
C GLN A 59 -30.09 25.71 -15.59
N GLU A 60 -29.24 26.66 -15.99
CA GLU A 60 -27.81 26.66 -15.68
C GLU A 60 -27.57 26.75 -14.16
N PRO A 61 -26.56 26.05 -13.60
CA PRO A 61 -26.24 26.12 -12.18
C PRO A 61 -25.81 27.53 -11.79
N ILE A 62 -26.45 28.09 -10.77
CA ILE A 62 -26.25 29.47 -10.30
C ILE A 62 -24.93 29.59 -9.53
N MET A 63 -24.44 28.50 -8.91
CA MET A 63 -23.22 28.53 -8.10
C MET A 63 -22.00 27.99 -8.85
N GLN A 64 -21.03 28.88 -9.11
CA GLN A 64 -19.68 28.51 -9.57
C GLN A 64 -18.84 28.08 -8.37
N LEU A 65 -18.60 26.76 -8.24
CA LEU A 65 -17.95 26.13 -7.09
C LEU A 65 -16.43 25.94 -7.22
N GLU A 66 -15.85 26.31 -8.36
CA GLU A 66 -14.41 26.22 -8.57
C GLU A 66 -13.66 27.29 -7.76
N ASN A 67 -12.63 26.88 -7.02
CA ASN A 67 -11.71 27.73 -6.26
C ASN A 67 -12.28 28.53 -5.06
N LYS A 68 -13.50 28.25 -4.56
CA LYS A 68 -14.08 28.91 -3.38
C LYS A 68 -13.88 28.13 -2.06
N THR A 69 -13.78 28.85 -0.95
CA THR A 69 -13.68 28.28 0.40
C THR A 69 -15.06 27.95 0.98
N LEU A 70 -15.11 27.02 1.95
CA LEU A 70 -16.37 26.58 2.59
C LEU A 70 -17.15 27.72 3.27
N THR A 71 -16.45 28.77 3.70
CA THR A 71 -17.05 29.96 4.32
C THR A 71 -17.70 30.90 3.30
N GLU A 72 -17.12 31.02 2.10
CA GLU A 72 -17.66 31.86 1.02
C GLU A 72 -18.93 31.23 0.45
N ILE A 73 -18.91 29.91 0.24
CA ILE A 73 -20.07 29.13 -0.21
C ILE A 73 -21.20 29.15 0.81
N TYR A 74 -20.88 29.10 2.11
CA TYR A 74 -21.88 29.22 3.19
C TYR A 74 -22.57 30.58 3.19
N ASN A 75 -21.83 31.66 2.93
CA ASN A 75 -22.39 33.02 2.90
C ASN A 75 -23.25 33.24 1.64
N GLU A 76 -22.80 32.75 0.49
CA GLU A 76 -23.54 32.80 -0.77
C GLU A 76 -24.86 32.00 -0.68
N TYR A 77 -24.84 30.83 -0.02
CA TYR A 77 -26.06 30.10 0.32
C TYR A 77 -27.02 30.89 1.23
N GLN A 78 -26.49 31.53 2.28
CA GLN A 78 -27.29 32.32 3.22
C GLN A 78 -27.90 33.56 2.56
N GLU A 79 -27.24 34.15 1.56
CA GLU A 79 -27.78 35.25 0.76
C GLU A 79 -28.89 34.77 -0.17
N LEU A 80 -28.67 33.66 -0.91
CA LEU A 80 -29.68 33.06 -1.78
C LEU A 80 -30.94 32.59 -1.03
N SER A 81 -30.77 32.04 0.19
CA SER A 81 -31.87 31.62 1.06
C SER A 81 -32.71 32.80 1.57
N LYS A 82 -32.08 33.96 1.83
CA LYS A 82 -32.80 35.19 2.25
C LYS A 82 -33.56 35.87 1.12
N GLU A 83 -33.11 35.71 -0.13
CA GLU A 83 -33.72 36.32 -1.32
C GLU A 83 -34.90 35.50 -1.88
N GLY A 84 -35.24 34.35 -1.28
CA GLY A 84 -36.33 33.49 -1.76
C GLY A 84 -36.00 32.77 -3.07
N GLY A 85 -34.72 32.67 -3.43
CA GLY A 85 -34.25 31.99 -4.64
C GLY A 85 -34.41 30.47 -4.52
N SER A 86 -35.13 29.87 -5.45
CA SER A 86 -35.21 28.41 -5.63
C SER A 86 -33.86 27.89 -6.13
N MET A 87 -33.09 27.21 -5.27
CA MET A 87 -31.87 26.51 -5.68
C MET A 87 -32.20 25.40 -6.70
N THR A 88 -31.39 25.29 -7.76
CA THR A 88 -31.56 24.21 -8.75
C THR A 88 -31.11 22.85 -8.17
N GLU A 89 -31.63 21.75 -8.70
CA GLU A 89 -31.28 20.40 -8.25
C GLU A 89 -29.79 20.07 -8.47
N GLN A 90 -29.17 20.67 -9.49
CA GLN A 90 -27.76 20.50 -9.82
C GLN A 90 -26.85 21.29 -8.88
N ASP A 91 -27.25 22.52 -8.50
CA ASP A 91 -26.57 23.33 -7.49
C ASP A 91 -26.52 22.60 -6.14
N PHE A 92 -27.60 21.92 -5.76
CA PHE A 92 -27.67 21.09 -4.57
C PHE A 92 -26.69 19.91 -4.63
N ILE A 93 -26.68 19.14 -5.72
CA ILE A 93 -25.75 18.01 -5.87
C ILE A 93 -24.29 18.49 -5.79
N ASN A 94 -23.99 19.64 -6.38
CA ASN A 94 -22.64 20.18 -6.38
C ASN A 94 -22.20 20.69 -4.99
N LEU A 95 -23.09 21.37 -4.24
CA LEU A 95 -22.85 21.74 -2.84
C LEU A 95 -22.64 20.52 -1.95
N MET A 96 -23.51 19.52 -2.08
CA MET A 96 -23.44 18.28 -1.32
C MET A 96 -22.11 17.54 -1.59
N ASN A 97 -21.67 17.50 -2.85
CA ASN A 97 -20.38 16.92 -3.23
C ASN A 97 -19.19 17.74 -2.71
N PHE A 98 -19.30 19.07 -2.70
CA PHE A 98 -18.29 19.96 -2.16
C PHE A 98 -18.11 19.77 -0.64
N CYS A 99 -19.21 19.63 0.10
CA CYS A 99 -19.16 19.34 1.54
C CYS A 99 -18.64 17.93 1.82
N LYS A 100 -18.94 16.94 0.98
CA LYS A 100 -18.34 15.60 1.08
C LYS A 100 -16.81 15.64 0.97
N ARG A 101 -16.26 16.50 0.11
CA ARG A 101 -14.80 16.71 -0.04
C ARG A 101 -14.18 17.38 1.19
N ASN A 102 -14.96 18.16 1.94
CA ASN A 102 -14.52 18.92 3.10
C ASN A 102 -15.11 18.35 4.40
N SER A 103 -14.57 17.22 4.89
CA SER A 103 -15.04 16.50 6.09
C SER A 103 -14.81 17.25 7.42
N SER A 104 -15.32 18.47 7.57
CA SER A 104 -15.20 19.32 8.75
C SER A 104 -16.54 19.44 9.49
N THR A 105 -16.52 19.60 10.82
CA THR A 105 -17.72 19.76 11.67
C THR A 105 -18.63 20.91 11.22
N ARG A 106 -18.05 21.93 10.56
CA ARG A 106 -18.77 23.07 9.99
C ARG A 106 -19.52 22.70 8.71
N ALA A 107 -18.98 21.77 7.92
CA ALA A 107 -19.63 21.21 6.75
C ALA A 107 -20.82 20.33 7.14
N HIS A 108 -20.75 19.58 8.25
CA HIS A 108 -21.89 18.77 8.73
C HIS A 108 -23.09 19.65 9.12
N LYS A 109 -22.87 20.69 9.93
CA LYS A 109 -23.94 21.62 10.32
C LYS A 109 -24.54 22.38 9.13
N PHE A 110 -23.71 22.70 8.14
CA PHE A 110 -24.17 23.32 6.91
C PHE A 110 -25.04 22.36 6.09
N LEU A 111 -24.61 21.11 5.91
CA LEU A 111 -25.41 20.09 5.24
C LEU A 111 -26.74 19.82 5.96
N GLU A 112 -26.74 19.80 7.29
CA GLU A 112 -27.96 19.69 8.10
C GLU A 112 -28.91 20.86 7.85
N SER A 113 -28.42 22.11 7.88
CA SER A 113 -29.26 23.28 7.57
C SER A 113 -29.82 23.26 6.15
N VAL A 114 -29.01 22.84 5.17
CA VAL A 114 -29.42 22.79 3.76
C VAL A 114 -30.52 21.74 3.55
N VAL A 115 -30.38 20.56 4.16
CA VAL A 115 -31.39 19.50 4.04
C VAL A 115 -32.68 19.88 4.77
N GLU A 116 -32.62 20.52 5.95
CA GLU A 116 -33.80 21.03 6.67
C GLU A 116 -34.53 22.14 5.93
N ASP A 117 -33.80 23.08 5.31
CA ASP A 117 -34.38 24.17 4.54
C ASP A 117 -35.12 23.62 3.31
N ILE A 118 -34.55 22.61 2.63
CA ILE A 118 -35.19 21.96 1.48
C ILE A 118 -36.43 21.17 1.90
N GLN A 119 -36.40 20.50 3.04
CA GLN A 119 -37.59 19.83 3.58
C GLN A 119 -38.74 20.82 3.82
N LYS A 120 -38.44 22.07 4.22
CA LYS A 120 -39.44 23.14 4.42
C LYS A 120 -39.93 23.75 3.11
N ILE A 121 -39.03 23.92 2.13
CA ILE A 121 -39.32 24.62 0.86
C ILE A 121 -39.99 23.70 -0.16
N ALA A 122 -39.59 22.43 -0.25
CA ALA A 122 -40.02 21.50 -1.29
C ALA A 122 -40.22 20.06 -0.75
N PRO A 123 -41.21 19.84 0.14
CA PRO A 123 -41.49 18.53 0.74
C PRO A 123 -41.87 17.44 -0.29
N GLU A 124 -42.31 17.83 -1.49
CA GLU A 124 -42.64 16.93 -2.59
C GLU A 124 -41.41 16.24 -3.23
N LYS A 125 -40.19 16.80 -3.06
CA LYS A 125 -38.94 16.24 -3.63
C LYS A 125 -38.29 15.17 -2.75
N THR A 126 -39.05 14.13 -2.44
CA THR A 126 -38.66 13.04 -1.51
C THR A 126 -37.33 12.34 -1.86
N SER A 127 -37.05 12.11 -3.15
CA SER A 127 -35.79 11.49 -3.61
C SER A 127 -34.56 12.35 -3.30
N LEU A 128 -34.66 13.66 -3.52
CA LEU A 128 -33.57 14.62 -3.29
C LEU A 128 -33.24 14.76 -1.81
N ILE A 129 -34.28 14.81 -0.97
CA ILE A 129 -34.17 14.86 0.49
C ILE A 129 -33.52 13.57 1.03
N THR A 130 -33.96 12.41 0.54
CA THR A 130 -33.36 11.10 0.91
C THR A 130 -31.88 11.02 0.53
N ARG A 131 -31.52 11.53 -0.66
CA ARG A 131 -30.11 11.62 -1.10
C ARG A 131 -29.30 12.56 -0.21
N GLY A 132 -29.89 13.69 0.20
CA GLY A 132 -29.33 14.64 1.17
C GLY A 132 -28.97 13.99 2.50
N TYR A 133 -29.94 13.32 3.12
CA TYR A 133 -29.73 12.60 4.38
C TYR A 133 -28.72 11.46 4.25
N ASN A 134 -28.73 10.69 3.16
CA ASN A 134 -27.75 9.63 2.92
C ASN A 134 -26.32 10.17 2.82
N MET A 135 -26.13 11.33 2.20
CA MET A 135 -24.82 11.99 2.14
C MET A 135 -24.40 12.54 3.51
N LEU A 136 -25.34 13.13 4.27
CA LEU A 136 -25.09 13.57 5.65
C LEU A 136 -24.67 12.40 6.54
N LEU A 137 -25.38 11.27 6.47
CA LEU A 137 -25.02 10.03 7.17
C LEU A 137 -23.63 9.54 6.80
N GLN A 138 -23.29 9.51 5.51
CA GLN A 138 -21.92 9.18 5.08
C GLN A 138 -20.90 10.13 5.71
N THR A 139 -21.16 11.43 5.75
CA THR A 139 -20.22 12.40 6.35
C THR A 139 -20.08 12.22 7.87
N TYR A 140 -21.14 11.90 8.60
CA TYR A 140 -21.06 11.61 10.04
C TYR A 140 -20.24 10.36 10.33
N ILE A 141 -20.45 9.30 9.54
CA ILE A 141 -19.68 8.06 9.63
C ILE A 141 -18.19 8.28 9.32
N HIS A 142 -17.85 9.09 8.30
CA HIS A 142 -16.45 9.40 7.97
C HIS A 142 -15.73 10.23 9.04
N SER A 143 -16.50 10.94 9.87
CA SER A 143 -15.99 11.75 10.97
C SER A 143 -16.11 11.08 12.34
N ASP A 144 -16.38 9.77 12.38
CA ASP A 144 -16.47 8.95 13.60
C ASP A 144 -17.55 9.43 14.60
N ARG A 145 -18.63 10.04 14.09
CA ARG A 145 -19.76 10.56 14.89
C ARG A 145 -20.97 9.62 14.79
N TRP A 146 -20.87 8.46 15.43
CA TRP A 146 -21.93 7.43 15.36
C TRP A 146 -23.24 7.86 16.02
N ASP A 147 -23.19 8.46 17.21
CA ASP A 147 -24.41 8.82 17.96
C ASP A 147 -25.29 9.82 17.22
N ASP A 148 -24.66 10.78 16.52
CA ASP A 148 -25.36 11.76 15.69
C ASP A 148 -25.98 11.10 14.45
N ALA A 149 -25.25 10.18 13.81
CA ALA A 149 -25.77 9.39 12.68
C ALA A 149 -26.94 8.50 13.10
N PHE A 150 -26.85 7.84 14.26
CA PHE A 150 -27.89 6.99 14.81
C PHE A 150 -29.14 7.80 15.18
N THR A 151 -28.96 8.96 15.81
CA THR A 151 -30.06 9.87 16.13
C THR A 151 -30.78 10.29 14.86
N LEU A 152 -30.04 10.67 13.81
CA LEU A 152 -30.60 11.04 12.51
C LEU A 152 -31.41 9.89 11.87
N VAL A 153 -30.90 8.65 11.86
CA VAL A 153 -31.67 7.53 11.31
C VAL A 153 -32.89 7.22 12.17
N SER A 154 -32.79 7.34 13.49
CA SER A 154 -33.91 7.10 14.39
C SER A 154 -35.04 8.12 14.21
N THR A 155 -34.72 9.38 13.89
CA THR A 155 -35.74 10.40 13.59
C THR A 155 -36.37 10.17 12.23
N LEU A 156 -35.59 9.79 11.21
CA LEU A 156 -36.08 9.45 9.88
C LEU A 156 -37.02 8.23 9.90
N MET A 157 -36.68 7.18 10.65
CA MET A 157 -37.51 5.98 10.77
C MET A 157 -38.81 6.23 11.55
N LYS A 158 -38.77 7.01 12.64
CA LYS A 158 -39.98 7.41 13.39
C LYS A 158 -40.91 8.31 12.58
N GLY A 159 -40.35 9.16 11.71
CA GLY A 159 -41.10 10.01 10.79
C GLY A 159 -41.71 9.25 9.62
N GLY A 160 -41.27 8.02 9.35
CA GLY A 160 -41.77 7.16 8.26
C GLY A 160 -41.48 7.67 6.86
N GLN A 161 -40.59 8.65 6.69
CA GLN A 161 -40.27 9.28 5.40
C GLN A 161 -38.75 9.43 5.22
N TYR A 162 -38.30 9.50 3.97
CA TYR A 162 -36.92 9.82 3.55
C TYR A 162 -35.80 8.85 3.99
N TYR A 163 -36.12 7.57 4.21
CA TYR A 163 -35.11 6.52 4.35
C TYR A 163 -35.32 5.43 3.29
N ASN A 164 -34.23 4.86 2.80
CA ASN A 164 -34.24 3.80 1.80
C ASN A 164 -33.16 2.74 2.12
N GLU A 165 -33.04 1.74 1.25
CA GLU A 165 -32.06 0.66 1.41
C GLU A 165 -30.61 1.20 1.53
N VAL A 166 -30.29 2.29 0.82
CA VAL A 166 -28.98 2.96 0.89
C VAL A 166 -28.72 3.56 2.28
N THR A 167 -29.75 4.06 2.96
CA THR A 167 -29.66 4.56 4.34
C THR A 167 -29.21 3.46 5.30
N ILE A 168 -29.86 2.29 5.22
CA ILE A 168 -29.58 1.12 6.06
C ILE A 168 -28.20 0.53 5.74
N ASN A 169 -27.89 0.36 4.45
CA ASN A 169 -26.58 -0.10 4.00
C ASN A 169 -25.44 0.83 4.45
N THR A 170 -25.68 2.14 4.43
CA THR A 170 -24.73 3.15 4.90
C THR A 170 -24.45 2.99 6.39
N MET A 171 -25.47 2.79 7.22
CA MET A 171 -25.30 2.54 8.66
C MET A 171 -24.54 1.24 8.96
N ILE A 172 -24.92 0.13 8.31
CA ILE A 172 -24.23 -1.17 8.45
C ILE A 172 -22.76 -1.05 8.02
N SER A 173 -22.49 -0.36 6.92
CA SER A 173 -21.12 -0.09 6.46
C SER A 173 -20.35 0.89 7.38
N GLY A 174 -21.08 1.79 8.05
CA GLY A 174 -20.49 2.77 8.96
C GLY A 174 -20.02 2.15 10.26
N SER A 175 -20.77 1.18 10.80
CA SER A 175 -20.36 0.43 11.99
C SER A 175 -19.06 -0.34 11.80
N LEU A 176 -18.66 -0.62 10.55
CA LEU A 176 -17.36 -1.23 10.23
C LEU A 176 -16.19 -0.27 10.40
N LYS A 177 -16.41 1.00 10.10
CA LYS A 177 -15.37 2.04 10.09
C LYS A 177 -15.03 2.51 11.51
N THR A 178 -16.00 2.47 12.41
CA THR A 178 -15.89 2.89 13.81
C THR A 178 -15.44 1.76 14.75
N THR A 179 -15.12 0.57 14.22
CA THR A 179 -14.57 -0.61 14.93
C THR A 179 -15.37 -1.13 16.14
N THR A 180 -16.60 -0.69 16.33
CA THR A 180 -17.41 -1.04 17.51
C THR A 180 -18.60 -1.88 17.11
N ILE A 181 -18.45 -3.20 17.22
CA ILE A 181 -19.54 -4.15 16.90
C ILE A 181 -20.81 -3.92 17.74
N LYS A 182 -20.67 -3.33 18.93
CA LYS A 182 -21.79 -2.90 19.79
C LYS A 182 -22.77 -1.97 19.05
N ASN A 183 -22.24 -1.07 18.24
CA ASN A 183 -23.03 -0.12 17.46
C ASN A 183 -23.85 -0.83 16.37
N LEU A 184 -23.29 -1.88 15.77
CA LEU A 184 -23.97 -2.74 14.82
C LEU A 184 -25.14 -3.49 15.50
N HIS A 185 -24.91 -4.14 16.65
CA HIS A 185 -25.98 -4.84 17.38
C HIS A 185 -27.10 -3.89 17.83
N GLN A 186 -26.75 -2.70 18.31
CA GLN A 186 -27.73 -1.68 18.69
C GLN A 186 -28.59 -1.26 17.50
N PHE A 187 -27.98 -1.10 16.33
CA PHE A 187 -28.72 -0.74 15.11
C PHE A 187 -29.61 -1.87 14.61
N ILE A 188 -29.16 -3.13 14.69
CA ILE A 188 -29.99 -4.28 14.30
C ILE A 188 -31.18 -4.44 15.26
N ALA A 189 -30.95 -4.34 16.57
CA ALA A 189 -32.04 -4.39 17.56
C ALA A 189 -33.09 -3.30 17.28
N TYR A 190 -32.64 -2.09 16.91
CA TYR A 190 -33.53 -1.02 16.51
C TYR A 190 -34.31 -1.33 15.22
N LEU A 191 -33.70 -1.94 14.21
CA LEU A 191 -34.40 -2.37 12.99
C LEU A 191 -35.45 -3.45 13.30
N GLU A 192 -35.14 -4.39 14.18
CA GLU A 192 -36.05 -5.44 14.66
C GLU A 192 -37.26 -4.84 15.41
N GLU A 193 -37.02 -3.88 16.32
CA GLU A 193 -38.07 -3.17 17.07
C GLU A 193 -39.04 -2.40 16.15
N ASN A 194 -38.56 -1.92 15.01
CA ASN A 194 -39.39 -1.20 14.02
C ASN A 194 -39.96 -2.14 12.93
N HIS A 195 -39.82 -3.46 13.08
CA HIS A 195 -40.31 -4.48 12.13
C HIS A 195 -39.86 -4.24 10.67
N HIS A 196 -38.67 -3.68 10.46
CA HIS A 196 -38.15 -3.43 9.13
C HIS A 196 -37.58 -4.71 8.51
N LYS A 197 -38.06 -5.11 7.33
CA LYS A 197 -37.57 -6.30 6.61
C LYS A 197 -36.24 -6.02 5.92
N LEU A 198 -35.25 -6.88 6.13
CA LEU A 198 -33.93 -6.77 5.50
C LEU A 198 -33.95 -7.38 4.09
N THR A 199 -33.30 -6.73 3.13
CA THR A 199 -33.10 -7.27 1.77
C THR A 199 -31.85 -8.17 1.69
N ASP A 200 -31.67 -8.96 0.62
CA ASP A 200 -30.45 -9.74 0.34
C ASP A 200 -29.17 -8.88 0.50
N SER A 201 -29.19 -7.66 -0.03
CA SER A 201 -28.07 -6.74 0.02
C SER A 201 -27.77 -6.24 1.44
N ASN A 202 -28.81 -6.07 2.27
CA ASN A 202 -28.63 -5.71 3.67
C ASN A 202 -28.01 -6.88 4.44
N VAL A 203 -28.52 -8.10 4.23
CA VAL A 203 -28.02 -9.31 4.90
C VAL A 203 -26.58 -9.62 4.49
N ASP A 204 -26.24 -9.53 3.20
CA ASP A 204 -24.86 -9.67 2.69
C ASP A 204 -23.88 -8.72 3.40
N ARG A 205 -24.22 -7.42 3.47
CA ARG A 205 -23.38 -6.43 4.15
C ARG A 205 -23.32 -6.66 5.66
N LEU A 206 -24.41 -7.10 6.27
CA LEU A 206 -24.48 -7.42 7.69
C LEU A 206 -23.52 -8.54 8.07
N ILE A 207 -23.52 -9.63 7.29
CA ILE A 207 -22.65 -10.79 7.50
C ILE A 207 -21.18 -10.38 7.39
N LYS A 208 -20.84 -9.62 6.34
CA LYS A 208 -19.49 -9.05 6.17
C LYS A 208 -19.13 -8.13 7.34
N ALA A 209 -20.11 -7.40 7.87
CA ALA A 209 -19.89 -6.48 8.98
C ALA A 209 -19.59 -7.20 10.30
N CYS A 210 -20.37 -8.23 10.63
CA CYS A 210 -20.17 -9.08 11.79
C CYS A 210 -18.81 -9.80 11.75
N HIS A 211 -18.39 -10.30 10.58
CA HIS A 211 -17.08 -10.92 10.41
C HIS A 211 -15.91 -9.97 10.70
N LEU A 212 -15.94 -8.76 10.12
CA LEU A 212 -14.91 -7.73 10.38
C LEU A 212 -14.89 -7.28 11.85
N GLY A 213 -16.04 -7.34 12.53
CA GLY A 213 -16.16 -7.11 13.97
C GLY A 213 -15.72 -8.28 14.85
N GLY A 214 -15.41 -9.45 14.27
CA GLY A 214 -14.98 -10.65 14.98
C GLY A 214 -16.10 -11.45 15.67
N ASP A 215 -17.36 -11.26 15.30
CA ASP A 215 -18.51 -11.98 15.89
C ASP A 215 -19.27 -12.76 14.81
N VAL A 216 -18.82 -13.99 14.59
CA VAL A 216 -19.41 -14.91 13.62
C VAL A 216 -20.73 -15.51 14.15
N GLU A 217 -20.87 -15.67 15.46
CA GLU A 217 -22.08 -16.20 16.10
C GLU A 217 -23.29 -15.31 15.82
N SER A 218 -23.13 -14.00 16.02
CA SER A 218 -24.21 -13.06 15.72
C SER A 218 -24.54 -13.04 14.22
N ALA A 219 -23.55 -13.21 13.34
CA ALA A 219 -23.81 -13.31 11.90
C ALA A 219 -24.76 -14.47 11.58
N ILE A 220 -24.52 -15.65 12.17
CA ILE A 220 -25.34 -16.85 12.01
C ILE A 220 -26.76 -16.61 12.54
N ILE A 221 -26.88 -16.00 13.73
CA ILE A 221 -28.17 -15.67 14.34
C ILE A 221 -28.97 -14.74 13.43
N TYR A 222 -28.37 -13.65 12.95
CA TYR A 222 -29.07 -12.69 12.09
C TYR A 222 -29.45 -13.28 10.74
N PHE A 223 -28.60 -14.14 10.16
CA PHE A 223 -28.92 -14.84 8.92
C PHE A 223 -30.10 -15.81 9.07
N ASN A 224 -30.13 -16.59 10.16
CA ASN A 224 -31.24 -17.50 10.43
C ASN A 224 -32.55 -16.77 10.73
N ARG A 225 -32.49 -15.61 11.40
CA ARG A 225 -33.66 -14.72 11.59
C ARG A 225 -34.17 -14.15 10.27
N ALA A 226 -33.28 -13.64 9.43
CA ALA A 226 -33.63 -13.12 8.11
C ALA A 226 -34.33 -14.19 7.24
N LYS A 227 -33.90 -15.45 7.33
CA LYS A 227 -34.55 -16.60 6.70
C LYS A 227 -35.95 -16.88 7.27
N ALA A 228 -36.13 -16.79 8.59
CA ALA A 228 -37.40 -17.04 9.26
C ALA A 228 -38.47 -15.98 8.90
N ASP A 229 -38.05 -14.73 8.70
CA ASP A 229 -38.94 -13.59 8.39
C ASP A 229 -39.41 -13.54 6.93
N GLN A 230 -39.11 -14.57 6.12
CA GLN A 230 -39.36 -14.61 4.67
C GLN A 230 -38.77 -13.40 3.92
N SER A 231 -37.64 -12.89 4.40
CA SER A 231 -36.88 -11.88 3.66
C SER A 231 -36.37 -12.49 2.35
N GLU A 232 -36.26 -11.67 1.28
CA GLU A 232 -35.67 -12.10 0.00
C GLU A 232 -34.16 -12.35 0.17
N VAL A 233 -33.78 -13.45 0.84
CA VAL A 233 -32.40 -13.88 0.98
C VAL A 233 -32.01 -14.58 -0.32
N GLY A 234 -31.15 -13.95 -1.09
CA GLY A 234 -30.70 -14.41 -2.40
C GLY A 234 -29.36 -15.15 -2.33
N SER A 235 -28.81 -15.48 -3.50
CA SER A 235 -27.55 -16.22 -3.60
C SER A 235 -26.36 -15.49 -2.96
N HIS A 236 -26.37 -14.15 -2.87
CA HIS A 236 -25.24 -13.38 -2.36
C HIS A 236 -25.11 -13.52 -0.84
N ALA A 237 -26.21 -13.42 -0.09
CA ALA A 237 -26.20 -13.61 1.36
C ALA A 237 -25.73 -15.02 1.76
N TYR A 238 -26.20 -16.07 1.05
CA TYR A 238 -25.73 -17.44 1.27
C TYR A 238 -24.23 -17.59 0.99
N GLN A 239 -23.75 -17.07 -0.14
CA GLN A 239 -22.33 -17.12 -0.48
C GLN A 239 -21.46 -16.40 0.57
N SER A 240 -21.89 -15.23 1.04
CA SER A 240 -21.19 -14.48 2.08
C SER A 240 -21.20 -15.17 3.43
N MET A 241 -22.30 -15.82 3.82
CA MET A 241 -22.36 -16.64 5.04
C MET A 241 -21.35 -17.80 4.96
N ILE A 242 -21.38 -18.56 3.88
CA ILE A 242 -20.46 -19.69 3.66
C ILE A 242 -19.01 -19.21 3.65
N TYR A 243 -18.73 -18.04 3.06
CA TYR A 243 -17.40 -17.43 3.08
C TYR A 243 -16.93 -17.05 4.49
N VAL A 244 -17.78 -16.44 5.30
CA VAL A 244 -17.45 -16.08 6.68
C VAL A 244 -17.21 -17.34 7.53
N LEU A 245 -18.03 -18.38 7.37
CA LEU A 245 -17.85 -19.67 8.04
C LEU A 245 -16.55 -20.36 7.63
N LYS A 246 -16.11 -20.21 6.37
CA LYS A 246 -14.79 -20.67 5.93
C LYS A 246 -13.67 -19.97 6.70
N LEU A 247 -13.73 -18.65 6.84
CA LEU A 247 -12.69 -17.88 7.54
C LEU A 247 -12.58 -18.25 9.02
N ASP A 248 -13.70 -18.65 9.64
CA ASP A 248 -13.76 -19.13 11.03
C ASP A 248 -13.56 -20.66 11.16
N ASN A 249 -13.34 -21.35 10.04
CA ASN A 249 -13.14 -22.80 9.94
C ASN A 249 -14.30 -23.67 10.49
N ARG A 250 -15.55 -23.24 10.30
CA ARG A 250 -16.78 -23.95 10.75
C ARG A 250 -17.41 -24.78 9.64
N VAL A 251 -16.90 -26.00 9.46
CA VAL A 251 -17.24 -26.85 8.30
C VAL A 251 -18.69 -27.35 8.31
N ASP A 252 -19.18 -27.91 9.42
CA ASP A 252 -20.52 -28.51 9.49
C ASP A 252 -21.64 -27.48 9.26
N GLU A 253 -21.43 -26.26 9.77
CA GLU A 253 -22.38 -25.18 9.59
C GLU A 253 -22.38 -24.62 8.18
N ALA A 254 -21.22 -24.53 7.53
CA ALA A 254 -21.13 -24.15 6.14
C ALA A 254 -21.90 -25.14 5.23
N LEU A 255 -21.80 -26.44 5.51
CA LEU A 255 -22.57 -27.48 4.81
C LEU A 255 -24.07 -27.42 5.12
N SER A 256 -24.44 -27.13 6.36
CA SER A 256 -25.84 -26.91 6.75
C SER A 256 -26.46 -25.73 5.99
N VAL A 257 -25.77 -24.60 5.95
CA VAL A 257 -26.19 -23.40 5.20
C VAL A 257 -26.31 -23.69 3.71
N PHE A 258 -25.39 -24.48 3.14
CA PHE A 258 -25.47 -24.91 1.75
C PHE A 258 -26.67 -25.84 1.49
N GLY A 259 -26.94 -26.80 2.37
CA GLY A 259 -28.12 -27.66 2.27
C GLY A 259 -29.44 -26.87 2.38
N ASP A 260 -29.47 -25.81 3.17
CA ASP A 260 -30.61 -24.91 3.25
C ASP A 260 -30.80 -24.07 1.98
N MET A 261 -29.70 -23.65 1.34
CA MET A 261 -29.72 -22.97 0.04
C MET A 261 -30.38 -23.85 -1.04
N GLU A 262 -30.02 -25.13 -1.08
CA GLU A 262 -30.58 -26.10 -2.03
C GLU A 262 -32.06 -26.38 -1.76
N LYS A 263 -32.46 -26.53 -0.50
CA LYS A 263 -33.88 -26.70 -0.12
C LYS A 263 -34.74 -25.49 -0.46
N ALA A 264 -34.15 -24.29 -0.37
CA ALA A 264 -34.82 -23.04 -0.76
C ALA A 264 -34.93 -22.87 -2.29
N GLY A 265 -34.32 -23.75 -3.09
CA GLY A 265 -34.33 -23.66 -4.55
C GLY A 265 -33.47 -22.52 -5.11
N ILE A 266 -32.53 -21.99 -4.32
CA ILE A 266 -31.65 -20.90 -4.74
C ILE A 266 -30.44 -21.51 -5.47
N PRO A 267 -30.17 -21.12 -6.73
CA PRO A 267 -29.08 -21.73 -7.50
C PRO A 267 -27.72 -21.35 -6.90
N ALA A 268 -26.89 -22.36 -6.61
CA ALA A 268 -25.52 -22.16 -6.19
C ALA A 268 -24.66 -21.63 -7.35
N THR A 269 -23.70 -20.77 -7.05
CA THR A 269 -22.75 -20.27 -8.04
C THR A 269 -21.45 -21.07 -8.00
N VAL A 270 -20.63 -20.96 -9.05
CA VAL A 270 -19.26 -21.49 -9.08
C VAL A 270 -18.43 -21.00 -7.87
N GLY A 271 -18.67 -19.76 -7.42
CA GLY A 271 -18.03 -19.20 -6.23
C GLY A 271 -18.42 -19.92 -4.94
N THR A 272 -19.70 -20.28 -4.77
CA THR A 272 -20.18 -21.05 -3.62
C THR A 272 -19.51 -22.41 -3.54
N TYR A 273 -19.44 -23.15 -4.66
CA TYR A 273 -18.76 -24.45 -4.71
C TYR A 273 -17.26 -24.32 -4.44
N HIS A 274 -16.59 -23.31 -5.00
CA HIS A 274 -15.17 -23.05 -4.74
C HIS A 274 -14.87 -22.87 -3.25
N ILE A 275 -15.68 -22.06 -2.53
CA ILE A 275 -15.49 -21.81 -1.09
C ILE A 275 -15.65 -23.10 -0.28
N LEU A 276 -16.66 -23.91 -0.59
CA LEU A 276 -16.92 -25.17 0.11
C LEU A 276 -15.83 -26.21 -0.14
N LEU A 277 -15.41 -26.38 -1.40
CA LEU A 277 -14.35 -27.33 -1.76
C LEU A 277 -13.02 -26.94 -1.11
N ASP A 278 -12.69 -25.65 -1.05
CA ASP A 278 -11.48 -25.16 -0.40
C ASP A 278 -11.50 -25.41 1.11
N LEU A 279 -12.65 -25.15 1.75
CA LEU A 279 -12.86 -25.42 3.18
C LEU A 279 -12.74 -26.92 3.50
N LEU A 280 -13.34 -27.78 2.67
CA LEU A 280 -13.31 -29.23 2.85
C LEU A 280 -11.92 -29.81 2.61
N HIS A 281 -11.19 -29.29 1.61
CA HIS A 281 -9.81 -29.68 1.34
C HIS A 281 -8.89 -29.31 2.50
N TYR A 282 -8.99 -28.07 3.01
CA TYR A 282 -8.21 -27.61 4.17
C TYR A 282 -8.42 -28.49 5.41
N ASN A 283 -9.66 -28.95 5.64
CA ASN A 283 -10.01 -29.83 6.77
C ASN A 283 -9.92 -31.34 6.44
N GLN A 284 -9.39 -31.71 5.26
CA GLN A 284 -9.19 -33.10 4.83
C GLN A 284 -10.47 -33.97 4.78
N ARG A 285 -11.64 -33.36 4.59
CA ARG A 285 -12.94 -34.06 4.53
C ARG A 285 -13.24 -34.58 3.13
N SER A 286 -12.55 -35.66 2.75
CA SER A 286 -12.57 -36.19 1.38
C SER A 286 -13.95 -36.69 0.91
N ASN A 287 -14.73 -37.33 1.79
CA ASN A 287 -16.04 -37.89 1.42
C ASN A 287 -17.04 -36.79 1.03
N GLU A 288 -17.16 -35.76 1.86
CA GLU A 288 -18.07 -34.63 1.59
C GLU A 288 -17.58 -33.77 0.43
N MET A 289 -16.26 -33.65 0.25
CA MET A 289 -15.69 -32.98 -0.91
C MET A 289 -16.12 -33.66 -2.21
N GLU A 290 -16.10 -34.99 -2.26
CA GLU A 290 -16.57 -35.75 -3.43
C GLU A 290 -18.08 -35.58 -3.66
N ASP A 291 -18.88 -35.55 -2.59
CA ASP A 291 -20.32 -35.31 -2.67
C ASP A 291 -20.64 -33.91 -3.22
N ILE A 292 -19.96 -32.86 -2.72
CA ILE A 292 -20.12 -31.50 -3.21
C ILE A 292 -19.66 -31.39 -4.67
N TYR A 293 -18.59 -32.08 -5.06
CA TYR A 293 -18.13 -32.09 -6.46
C TYR A 293 -19.13 -32.78 -7.40
N LYS A 294 -19.75 -33.88 -6.98
CA LYS A 294 -20.84 -34.53 -7.74
C LYS A 294 -22.05 -33.59 -7.90
N ARG A 295 -22.42 -32.86 -6.84
CA ARG A 295 -23.48 -31.84 -6.93
C ARG A 295 -23.13 -30.72 -7.89
N PHE A 296 -21.87 -30.28 -7.90
CA PHE A 296 -21.36 -29.31 -8.87
C PHE A 296 -21.48 -29.83 -10.31
N GLN A 297 -21.07 -31.07 -10.59
CA GLN A 297 -21.22 -31.68 -11.92
C GLN A 297 -22.68 -31.75 -12.38
N ASN A 298 -23.59 -32.11 -11.46
CA ASN A 298 -25.02 -32.21 -11.75
C ASN A 298 -25.71 -30.84 -11.95
N SER A 299 -25.09 -29.74 -11.47
CA SER A 299 -25.63 -28.39 -11.63
C SER A 299 -25.54 -27.85 -13.06
N GLY A 300 -24.73 -28.48 -13.93
CA GLY A 300 -24.50 -28.05 -15.31
C GLY A 300 -23.67 -26.75 -15.43
N LEU A 301 -23.11 -26.26 -14.33
CA LEU A 301 -22.20 -25.11 -14.34
C LEU A 301 -20.87 -25.48 -15.01
N THR A 302 -20.34 -24.57 -15.82
CA THR A 302 -19.01 -24.75 -16.42
C THR A 302 -17.93 -24.65 -15.33
N PRO A 303 -17.08 -25.68 -15.14
CA PRO A 303 -15.97 -25.60 -14.21
C PRO A 303 -15.03 -24.48 -14.60
N ASN A 304 -14.40 -23.86 -13.60
CA ASN A 304 -13.24 -23.02 -13.80
C ASN A 304 -12.05 -23.65 -13.04
N ILE A 305 -10.84 -23.19 -13.34
CA ILE A 305 -9.64 -23.78 -12.73
C ILE A 305 -9.62 -23.67 -11.20
N SER A 306 -10.27 -22.64 -10.65
CA SER A 306 -10.30 -22.42 -9.21
C SER A 306 -11.05 -23.49 -8.45
N ILE A 307 -11.99 -24.23 -9.07
CA ILE A 307 -12.66 -25.37 -8.44
C ILE A 307 -11.67 -26.51 -8.19
N TYR A 308 -10.90 -26.91 -9.22
CA TYR A 308 -9.93 -27.99 -9.09
C TYR A 308 -8.79 -27.62 -8.14
N LEU A 309 -8.33 -26.37 -8.19
CA LEU A 309 -7.34 -25.86 -7.24
C LEU A 309 -7.84 -25.92 -5.79
N ALA A 310 -9.11 -25.55 -5.55
CA ALA A 310 -9.73 -25.64 -4.23
C ALA A 310 -9.81 -27.08 -3.71
N MET A 311 -9.92 -28.08 -4.59
CA MET A 311 -9.87 -29.50 -4.24
C MET A 311 -8.44 -30.01 -3.98
N GLY A 312 -7.42 -29.15 -4.09
CA GLY A 312 -6.03 -29.51 -3.92
C GLY A 312 -5.41 -30.24 -5.12
N TRP A 313 -6.02 -30.12 -6.30
CA TRP A 313 -5.42 -30.71 -7.50
C TRP A 313 -4.19 -29.91 -7.91
N ASP A 314 -3.18 -30.63 -8.39
CA ASP A 314 -2.04 -29.98 -9.04
C ASP A 314 -2.54 -29.22 -10.27
N LEU A 315 -2.06 -28.00 -10.43
CA LEU A 315 -2.51 -27.10 -11.49
C LEU A 315 -2.42 -27.73 -12.91
N PRO A 316 -1.41 -28.54 -13.27
CA PRO A 316 -1.41 -29.28 -14.54
C PRO A 316 -2.57 -30.26 -14.68
N ARG A 317 -2.87 -31.04 -13.62
CA ARG A 317 -4.01 -31.98 -13.62
C ARG A 317 -5.34 -31.25 -13.72
N ALA A 318 -5.46 -30.10 -13.06
CA ALA A 318 -6.62 -29.22 -13.15
C ALA A 318 -6.83 -28.68 -14.57
N MET A 319 -5.76 -28.31 -15.28
CA MET A 319 -5.81 -27.83 -16.66
C MET A 319 -6.25 -28.94 -17.64
N ASP A 320 -5.65 -30.13 -17.50
CA ASP A 320 -5.99 -31.29 -18.34
C ASP A 320 -7.47 -31.66 -18.20
N GLU A 321 -7.99 -31.65 -16.97
CA GLU A 321 -9.39 -31.97 -16.71
C GLU A 321 -10.34 -30.87 -17.17
N LEU A 322 -10.00 -29.59 -16.96
CA LEU A 322 -10.78 -28.47 -17.47
C LEU A 322 -10.88 -28.50 -19.00
N THR A 323 -9.78 -28.84 -19.68
CA THR A 323 -9.73 -28.97 -21.14
C THR A 323 -10.60 -30.12 -21.63
N LYS A 324 -10.58 -31.27 -20.94
CA LYS A 324 -11.47 -32.42 -21.24
C LYS A 324 -12.95 -32.07 -21.07
N GLN A 325 -13.29 -31.24 -20.09
CA GLN A 325 -14.66 -30.80 -19.85
C GLN A 325 -15.10 -29.62 -20.75
N GLY A 326 -14.28 -29.24 -21.74
CA GLY A 326 -14.59 -28.19 -22.70
C GLY A 326 -14.47 -26.77 -22.16
N GLY A 327 -13.83 -26.59 -21.00
CA GLY A 327 -13.54 -25.28 -20.42
C GLY A 327 -12.43 -24.55 -21.18
N GLN A 328 -12.55 -23.23 -21.31
CA GLN A 328 -11.53 -22.40 -21.93
C GLN A 328 -10.59 -21.81 -20.88
N LEU A 329 -9.30 -22.03 -21.08
CA LEU A 329 -8.25 -21.46 -20.24
C LEU A 329 -8.09 -19.98 -20.49
N GLN A 330 -7.89 -19.22 -19.41
CA GLN A 330 -7.73 -17.78 -19.44
C GLN A 330 -6.28 -17.39 -19.10
N VAL A 331 -5.89 -16.16 -19.47
CA VAL A 331 -4.57 -15.58 -19.15
C VAL A 331 -4.27 -15.65 -17.66
N ARG A 332 -5.29 -15.47 -16.80
CA ARG A 332 -5.14 -15.53 -15.34
C ARG A 332 -4.65 -16.91 -14.87
N ASP A 333 -5.15 -17.97 -15.49
CA ASP A 333 -4.89 -19.35 -15.09
C ASP A 333 -3.43 -19.72 -15.40
N TYR A 334 -2.95 -19.31 -16.57
CA TYR A 334 -1.55 -19.39 -16.95
C TYR A 334 -0.63 -18.53 -16.07
N ASN A 335 -1.04 -17.31 -15.71
CA ASN A 335 -0.26 -16.48 -14.79
C ASN A 335 -0.11 -17.13 -13.42
N THR A 336 -1.12 -17.84 -12.92
CA THR A 336 -1.02 -18.62 -11.67
C THR A 336 -0.02 -19.77 -11.81
N LEU A 337 -0.03 -20.50 -12.92
CA LEU A 337 0.97 -21.54 -13.24
C LEU A 337 2.39 -20.99 -13.21
N ILE A 338 2.60 -19.90 -13.93
CA ILE A 338 3.91 -19.25 -14.06
C ILE A 338 4.40 -18.82 -12.67
N VAL A 339 3.57 -18.12 -11.87
CA VAL A 339 3.94 -17.68 -10.51
C VAL A 339 4.27 -18.86 -9.61
N ARG A 340 3.46 -19.93 -9.63
CA ARG A 340 3.71 -21.11 -8.79
C ARG A 340 5.00 -21.81 -9.18
N SER A 341 5.25 -22.02 -10.47
CA SER A 341 6.52 -22.59 -10.94
C SER A 341 7.72 -21.75 -10.54
N ILE A 342 7.60 -20.41 -10.52
CA ILE A 342 8.65 -19.52 -10.01
C ILE A 342 8.86 -19.70 -8.50
N GLN A 343 7.78 -19.85 -7.72
CA GLN A 343 7.86 -20.11 -6.27
C GLN A 343 8.51 -21.46 -5.95
N ASP A 344 8.23 -22.47 -6.77
CA ASP A 344 8.86 -23.80 -6.71
C ASP A 344 10.31 -23.80 -7.27
N ASN A 345 10.83 -22.62 -7.60
CA ASN A 345 12.17 -22.38 -8.16
C ASN A 345 12.43 -23.10 -9.49
N ASN A 346 11.38 -23.38 -10.27
CA ASN A 346 11.42 -24.03 -11.58
C ASN A 346 11.06 -23.05 -12.70
N ILE A 347 12.05 -22.26 -13.12
CA ILE A 347 11.88 -21.21 -14.14
C ILE A 347 11.63 -21.81 -15.52
N GLU A 348 12.26 -22.94 -15.85
CA GLU A 348 12.09 -23.59 -17.15
C GLU A 348 10.63 -24.00 -17.37
N GLN A 349 9.99 -24.52 -16.32
CA GLN A 349 8.58 -24.84 -16.35
C GLN A 349 7.70 -23.59 -16.48
N ALA A 350 8.07 -22.48 -15.82
CA ALA A 350 7.37 -21.20 -15.97
C ALA A 350 7.44 -20.67 -17.42
N ILE A 351 8.60 -20.77 -18.07
CA ILE A 351 8.78 -20.42 -19.50
C ILE A 351 7.96 -21.35 -20.40
N SER A 352 7.95 -22.65 -20.10
CA SER A 352 7.15 -23.64 -20.83
C SER A 352 5.66 -23.28 -20.81
N TYR A 353 5.09 -22.95 -19.64
CA TYR A 353 3.69 -22.55 -19.55
C TYR A 353 3.37 -21.28 -20.32
N PHE A 354 4.29 -20.32 -20.35
CA PHE A 354 4.13 -19.12 -21.17
C PHE A 354 4.10 -19.43 -22.67
N GLN A 355 4.97 -20.35 -23.11
CA GLN A 355 4.98 -20.80 -24.51
C GLN A 355 3.73 -21.60 -24.87
N ILE A 356 3.23 -22.44 -23.96
CA ILE A 356 1.98 -23.20 -24.16
C ILE A 356 0.81 -22.22 -24.29
N MET A 357 0.70 -21.23 -23.41
CA MET A 357 -0.32 -20.18 -23.49
C MET A 357 -0.35 -19.52 -24.88
N GLN A 358 0.82 -19.20 -25.44
CA GLN A 358 0.92 -18.62 -26.79
C GLN A 358 0.53 -19.60 -27.89
N LYS A 359 0.93 -20.87 -27.79
CA LYS A 359 0.58 -21.93 -28.76
C LYS A 359 -0.93 -22.20 -28.80
N GLU A 360 -1.60 -22.06 -27.67
CA GLU A 360 -3.06 -22.19 -27.56
C GLU A 360 -3.81 -20.92 -28.03
N GLY A 361 -3.09 -19.91 -28.53
CA GLY A 361 -3.68 -18.67 -29.02
C GLY A 361 -4.13 -17.70 -27.92
N ILE A 362 -3.78 -17.96 -26.66
CA ILE A 362 -4.09 -17.10 -25.52
C ILE A 362 -3.03 -15.98 -25.47
N GLN A 363 -3.45 -14.74 -25.71
CA GLN A 363 -2.52 -13.61 -25.76
C GLN A 363 -2.02 -13.22 -24.36
N ALA A 364 -0.70 -13.23 -24.20
CA ALA A 364 -0.03 -12.73 -23.01
C ALA A 364 -0.30 -11.24 -22.80
N ASN A 365 -0.57 -10.84 -21.56
CA ASN A 365 -0.74 -9.44 -21.18
C ASN A 365 0.49 -8.92 -20.40
N ASN A 366 0.48 -7.63 -20.03
CA ASN A 366 1.58 -7.00 -19.30
C ASN A 366 1.93 -7.73 -18.00
N VAL A 367 0.94 -8.30 -17.32
CA VAL A 367 1.15 -9.05 -16.08
C VAL A 367 1.93 -10.34 -16.36
N SER A 368 1.57 -11.08 -17.41
CA SER A 368 2.28 -12.30 -17.83
C SER A 368 3.76 -12.04 -18.12
N TYR A 369 4.05 -11.00 -18.93
CA TYR A 369 5.43 -10.61 -19.24
C TYR A 369 6.19 -10.13 -18.00
N SER A 370 5.55 -9.32 -17.16
CA SER A 370 6.17 -8.80 -15.94
C SER A 370 6.59 -9.89 -14.97
N ILE A 371 5.74 -10.92 -14.76
CA ILE A 371 6.03 -12.05 -13.88
C ILE A 371 7.28 -12.80 -14.35
N ILE A 372 7.35 -13.13 -15.65
CA ILE A 372 8.47 -13.88 -16.21
C ILE A 372 9.74 -13.06 -16.23
N MET A 373 9.66 -11.79 -16.63
CA MET A 373 10.81 -10.90 -16.61
C MET A 373 11.37 -10.75 -15.20
N ASP A 374 10.54 -10.47 -14.18
CA ASP A 374 11.00 -10.36 -12.79
C ASP A 374 11.66 -11.66 -12.28
N ALA A 375 11.11 -12.83 -12.67
CA ALA A 375 11.69 -14.13 -12.32
C ALA A 375 13.04 -14.39 -13.01
N LEU A 376 13.16 -14.09 -14.30
CA LEU A 376 14.41 -14.21 -15.05
C LEU A 376 15.50 -13.29 -14.49
N LEU A 377 15.12 -12.07 -14.09
CA LEU A 377 16.04 -11.11 -13.47
C LEU A 377 16.57 -11.60 -12.12
N LYS A 378 15.68 -12.13 -11.26
CA LYS A 378 16.09 -12.67 -9.95
C LYS A 378 17.04 -13.85 -10.06
N ASN A 379 16.94 -14.62 -11.14
CA ASN A 379 17.78 -15.79 -11.39
C ASN A 379 19.05 -15.50 -12.21
N ARG A 380 19.43 -14.22 -12.32
CA ARG A 380 20.64 -13.75 -13.02
C ARG A 380 20.69 -14.12 -14.51
N THR A 381 19.56 -14.50 -15.12
CA THR A 381 19.43 -14.74 -16.57
C THR A 381 18.92 -13.47 -17.27
N GLY A 382 19.69 -12.39 -17.15
CA GLY A 382 19.34 -11.06 -17.63
C GLY A 382 19.08 -10.95 -19.13
N SER A 383 19.84 -11.70 -19.94
CA SER A 383 19.67 -11.74 -21.40
C SER A 383 18.27 -12.23 -21.80
N GLN A 384 17.77 -13.28 -21.14
CA GLN A 384 16.44 -13.82 -21.41
C GLN A 384 15.33 -12.84 -21.03
N ALA A 385 15.53 -11.99 -20.02
CA ALA A 385 14.55 -10.94 -19.69
C ALA A 385 14.48 -9.87 -20.79
N LEU A 386 15.61 -9.53 -21.42
CA LEU A 386 15.64 -8.63 -22.58
C LEU A 386 14.98 -9.28 -23.80
N ASP A 387 15.21 -10.57 -24.04
CA ASP A 387 14.52 -11.32 -25.10
C ASP A 387 12.99 -11.30 -24.90
N MET A 388 12.52 -11.42 -23.65
CA MET A 388 11.10 -11.30 -23.31
C MET A 388 10.55 -9.90 -23.52
N TYR A 389 11.33 -8.85 -23.25
CA TYR A 389 10.95 -7.49 -23.59
C TYR A 389 10.82 -7.30 -25.11
N GLU A 390 11.78 -7.78 -25.90
CA GLU A 390 11.69 -7.71 -27.35
C GLU A 390 10.49 -8.50 -27.89
N HIS A 391 10.23 -9.68 -27.31
CA HIS A 391 9.08 -10.50 -27.64
C HIS A 391 7.76 -9.78 -27.35
N MET A 392 7.68 -9.07 -26.21
CA MET A 392 6.52 -8.25 -25.84
C MET A 392 6.20 -7.20 -26.92
N ILE A 393 7.23 -6.46 -27.37
CA ILE A 393 7.09 -5.44 -28.41
C ILE A 393 6.66 -6.06 -29.75
N LYS A 394 7.30 -7.17 -30.15
CA LYS A 394 6.96 -7.90 -31.40
C LYS A 394 5.53 -8.45 -31.38
N SER A 395 5.03 -8.82 -30.20
CA SER A 395 3.66 -9.32 -30.01
C SER A 395 2.61 -8.20 -29.97
N GLY A 396 3.00 -6.94 -30.16
CA GLY A 396 2.09 -5.79 -30.13
C GLY A 396 1.64 -5.38 -28.71
N VAL A 397 2.23 -5.96 -27.67
CA VAL A 397 1.89 -5.66 -26.27
C VAL A 397 2.69 -4.44 -25.81
N GLN A 398 2.02 -3.38 -25.38
CA GLN A 398 2.68 -2.14 -24.99
C GLN A 398 3.25 -2.24 -23.56
N PRO A 399 4.55 -1.96 -23.35
CA PRO A 399 5.16 -2.00 -22.02
C PRO A 399 4.54 -0.92 -21.15
N ASP A 400 4.30 -1.23 -19.89
CA ASP A 400 3.86 -0.26 -18.88
C ASP A 400 5.01 0.16 -17.97
N THR A 401 4.72 1.07 -17.03
CA THR A 401 5.67 1.52 -16.00
C THR A 401 6.31 0.36 -15.22
N HIS A 402 5.60 -0.75 -15.03
CA HIS A 402 6.14 -1.90 -14.31
C HIS A 402 7.23 -2.61 -15.12
N VAL A 403 7.01 -2.84 -16.40
CA VAL A 403 8.02 -3.44 -17.30
C VAL A 403 9.30 -2.59 -17.36
N PHE A 404 9.17 -1.26 -17.47
CA PHE A 404 10.33 -0.36 -17.43
C PHE A 404 11.05 -0.38 -16.07
N ASN A 405 10.33 -0.43 -14.96
CA ASN A 405 10.92 -0.58 -13.64
C ASN A 405 11.67 -1.92 -13.45
N THR A 406 11.18 -2.99 -14.07
CA THR A 406 11.83 -4.30 -14.09
C THR A 406 13.15 -4.24 -14.88
N LEU A 407 13.15 -3.62 -16.06
CA LEU A 407 14.39 -3.36 -16.82
C LEU A 407 15.39 -2.49 -16.07
N LEU A 408 14.92 -1.41 -15.41
CA LEU A 408 15.78 -0.55 -14.59
C LEU A 408 16.41 -1.32 -13.44
N ALA A 409 15.64 -2.18 -12.75
CA ALA A 409 16.16 -3.02 -11.68
C ALA A 409 17.28 -3.94 -12.19
N HIS A 410 17.12 -4.53 -13.38
CA HIS A 410 18.14 -5.36 -14.00
C HIS A 410 19.44 -4.61 -14.26
N HIS A 411 19.34 -3.51 -15.00
CA HIS A 411 20.51 -2.75 -15.41
C HIS A 411 21.24 -2.15 -14.21
N ILE A 412 20.51 -1.78 -13.13
CA ILE A 412 21.12 -1.35 -11.87
C ILE A 412 21.87 -2.49 -11.18
N GLN A 413 21.34 -3.71 -11.18
CA GLN A 413 22.02 -4.88 -10.59
C GLN A 413 23.33 -5.23 -11.32
N ASN A 414 23.38 -5.00 -12.63
CA ASN A 414 24.57 -5.26 -13.45
C ASN A 414 25.54 -4.06 -13.56
N ASP A 415 25.22 -2.90 -12.96
CA ASP A 415 25.93 -1.62 -13.15
C ASP A 415 25.95 -1.14 -14.64
N ASP A 416 24.94 -1.54 -15.44
CA ASP A 416 24.74 -1.18 -16.84
C ASP A 416 24.08 0.20 -16.98
N ARG A 417 24.81 1.25 -16.61
CA ARG A 417 24.28 2.63 -16.52
C ARG A 417 23.76 3.20 -17.84
N VAL A 418 24.39 2.82 -18.95
CA VAL A 418 24.00 3.29 -20.30
C VAL A 418 22.62 2.77 -20.64
N GLU A 419 22.34 1.51 -20.34
CA GLU A 419 21.04 0.90 -20.61
C GLU A 419 19.97 1.36 -19.62
N CYS A 420 20.34 1.68 -18.37
CA CYS A 420 19.44 2.37 -17.44
C CYS A 420 18.91 3.69 -18.05
N LEU A 421 19.80 4.49 -18.63
CA LEU A 421 19.43 5.77 -19.23
C LEU A 421 18.57 5.59 -20.47
N LYS A 422 18.92 4.65 -21.35
CA LYS A 422 18.09 4.33 -22.52
C LYS A 422 16.71 3.83 -22.12
N ALA A 423 16.59 3.03 -21.05
CA ALA A 423 15.30 2.55 -20.56
C ALA A 423 14.44 3.70 -20.02
N LEU A 424 15.06 4.69 -19.37
CA LEU A 424 14.40 5.92 -18.95
C LEU A 424 13.97 6.77 -20.16
N ASP A 425 14.87 7.02 -21.11
CA ASP A 425 14.56 7.75 -22.36
C ASP A 425 13.36 7.13 -23.08
N ARG A 426 13.35 5.80 -23.24
CA ARG A 426 12.23 5.05 -23.84
C ARG A 426 10.93 5.16 -23.04
N MET A 427 11.02 5.19 -21.71
CA MET A 427 9.87 5.38 -20.83
C MET A 427 9.25 6.78 -21.05
N HIS A 428 10.10 7.79 -21.21
CA HIS A 428 9.68 9.17 -21.48
C HIS A 428 9.11 9.36 -22.88
N GLU A 429 9.78 8.85 -23.91
CA GLU A 429 9.33 8.90 -25.32
C GLU A 429 7.94 8.28 -25.49
N LYS A 430 7.63 7.24 -24.71
CA LYS A 430 6.31 6.58 -24.72
C LYS A 430 5.28 7.25 -23.81
N GLY A 431 5.62 8.36 -23.14
CA GLY A 431 4.69 9.13 -22.30
C GLY A 431 4.36 8.51 -20.94
N PHE A 432 5.14 7.52 -20.46
CA PHE A 432 4.87 6.92 -19.16
C PHE A 432 5.41 7.78 -18.02
N THR A 433 4.58 7.98 -16.99
CA THR A 433 4.94 8.75 -15.80
C THR A 433 5.76 7.90 -14.84
N PRO A 434 6.96 8.36 -14.43
CA PRO A 434 7.79 7.68 -13.44
C PRO A 434 7.08 7.57 -12.08
N ASP A 435 7.10 6.36 -11.51
CA ASP A 435 6.50 6.10 -10.20
C ASP A 435 7.54 6.20 -9.07
N ALA A 436 7.10 5.95 -7.83
CA ALA A 436 8.00 6.02 -6.68
C ALA A 436 9.18 5.03 -6.76
N ARG A 437 9.02 3.92 -7.47
CA ARG A 437 10.07 2.91 -7.68
C ARG A 437 11.09 3.41 -8.71
N THR A 438 10.63 4.01 -9.82
CA THR A 438 11.49 4.66 -10.82
C THR A 438 12.32 5.78 -10.17
N ILE A 439 11.71 6.60 -9.31
CA ILE A 439 12.41 7.69 -8.62
C ILE A 439 13.47 7.14 -7.65
N ASN A 440 13.18 6.06 -6.90
CA ASN A 440 14.19 5.42 -6.06
C ASN A 440 15.36 4.86 -6.87
N PHE A 441 15.10 4.29 -8.05
CA PHE A 441 16.14 3.82 -8.97
C PHE A 441 17.02 4.97 -9.46
N LEU A 442 16.44 6.10 -9.88
CA LEU A 442 17.17 7.31 -10.25
C LEU A 442 18.08 7.80 -9.12
N MET A 443 17.57 7.89 -7.89
CA MET A 443 18.38 8.27 -6.72
C MET A 443 19.55 7.32 -6.50
N SER A 444 19.34 6.01 -6.67
CA SER A 444 20.40 5.00 -6.51
C SER A 444 21.50 5.13 -7.59
N ILE A 445 21.12 5.41 -8.84
CA ILE A 445 22.07 5.62 -9.94
C ILE A 445 22.91 6.88 -9.67
N VAL A 446 22.30 7.97 -9.24
CA VAL A 446 22.99 9.23 -8.92
C VAL A 446 23.99 9.02 -7.78
N LEU A 447 23.59 8.30 -6.72
CA LEU A 447 24.49 7.91 -5.63
C LEU A 447 25.62 6.97 -6.07
N SER A 448 25.54 6.32 -7.24
CA SER A 448 26.60 5.44 -7.73
C SER A 448 27.61 6.15 -8.65
N ASP A 449 27.30 7.35 -9.17
CA ASP A 449 28.19 8.11 -10.08
C ASP A 449 29.29 8.86 -9.31
N GLY A 450 28.96 9.45 -8.16
CA GLY A 450 29.92 9.97 -7.18
C GLY A 450 30.90 11.01 -7.74
N LYS A 451 30.50 11.75 -8.79
CA LYS A 451 31.38 12.73 -9.47
C LYS A 451 31.32 14.11 -8.84
N ASP A 452 30.14 14.57 -8.45
CA ASP A 452 29.90 15.90 -7.89
C ASP A 452 28.84 15.76 -6.79
N VAL A 453 29.31 15.49 -5.57
CA VAL A 453 28.46 15.20 -4.41
C VAL A 453 27.46 16.32 -4.14
N GLN A 454 27.83 17.57 -4.45
CA GLN A 454 26.93 18.70 -4.31
C GLN A 454 25.77 18.64 -5.30
N LYS A 455 26.05 18.50 -6.60
CA LYS A 455 25.00 18.41 -7.63
C LYS A 455 24.16 17.15 -7.48
N ASP A 456 24.78 16.04 -7.11
CA ASP A 456 24.11 14.77 -6.84
C ASP A 456 23.11 14.94 -5.70
N CYS A 457 23.52 15.60 -4.60
CA CYS A 457 22.65 15.89 -3.48
C CYS A 457 21.51 16.85 -3.85
N GLU A 458 21.78 17.93 -4.60
CA GLU A 458 20.75 18.86 -5.09
C GLU A 458 19.71 18.14 -5.94
N PHE A 459 20.15 17.23 -6.81
CA PHE A 459 19.25 16.46 -7.67
C PHE A 459 18.43 15.43 -6.89
N ILE A 460 19.03 14.70 -5.94
CA ILE A 460 18.31 13.77 -5.06
C ILE A 460 17.24 14.51 -4.24
N MET A 461 17.53 15.71 -3.73
CA MET A 461 16.55 16.52 -3.00
C MET A 461 15.38 16.95 -3.90
N LYS A 462 15.64 17.34 -5.15
CA LYS A 462 14.58 17.64 -6.14
C LYS A 462 13.70 16.42 -6.40
N LEU A 463 14.30 15.25 -6.60
CA LEU A 463 13.56 13.99 -6.76
C LEU A 463 12.69 13.67 -5.53
N PHE A 464 13.19 13.96 -4.33
CA PHE A 464 12.46 13.75 -3.09
C PHE A 464 11.26 14.71 -2.91
N ALA A 465 11.35 15.96 -3.36
CA ALA A 465 10.19 16.85 -3.43
C ALA A 465 9.14 16.32 -4.39
N LYS A 466 9.56 15.82 -5.57
CA LYS A 466 8.61 15.35 -6.58
C LYS A 466 7.79 14.15 -6.09
N LEU A 467 8.37 13.26 -5.29
CA LEU A 467 7.63 12.18 -4.64
C LEU A 467 6.46 12.66 -3.79
N LYS A 468 6.61 13.83 -3.13
CA LYS A 468 5.54 14.42 -2.31
C LYS A 468 4.44 15.04 -3.17
N GLU A 469 4.77 15.60 -4.33
CA GLU A 469 3.81 16.14 -5.29
C GLU A 469 2.97 15.04 -5.96
N VAL A 470 3.55 13.86 -6.19
CA VAL A 470 2.86 12.69 -6.78
C VAL A 470 1.95 11.98 -5.75
N HIS A 471 1.78 12.53 -4.54
CA HIS A 471 1.00 11.95 -3.43
C HIS A 471 1.40 10.51 -3.05
N SER A 472 2.59 10.06 -3.43
CA SER A 472 3.10 8.74 -3.04
C SER A 472 3.93 8.85 -1.75
N PRO A 473 3.60 8.12 -0.67
CA PRO A 473 4.34 8.21 0.58
C PRO A 473 5.79 7.69 0.41
N PRO A 474 6.82 8.44 0.85
CA PRO A 474 8.20 7.98 0.80
C PRO A 474 8.42 6.73 1.66
N THR A 475 9.17 5.77 1.12
CA THR A 475 9.53 4.52 1.82
C THR A 475 10.82 4.67 2.62
N ALA A 476 11.12 3.73 3.52
CA ALA A 476 12.41 3.72 4.22
C ALA A 476 13.60 3.74 3.25
N LYS A 477 13.51 3.04 2.10
CA LYS A 477 14.54 3.04 1.06
C LYS A 477 14.74 4.43 0.45
N THR A 478 13.65 5.15 0.18
CA THR A 478 13.68 6.53 -0.32
C THR A 478 14.41 7.44 0.66
N TYR A 479 14.03 7.42 1.94
CA TYR A 479 14.71 8.21 2.97
C TYR A 479 16.19 7.84 3.07
N ASN A 480 16.53 6.55 3.02
CA ASN A 480 17.92 6.10 3.09
C ASN A 480 18.76 6.60 1.91
N HIS A 481 18.20 6.73 0.70
CA HIS A 481 18.90 7.33 -0.45
C HIS A 481 19.19 8.82 -0.23
N VAL A 482 18.22 9.57 0.27
CA VAL A 482 18.41 10.99 0.63
C VAL A 482 19.44 11.14 1.75
N LEU A 483 19.34 10.32 2.81
CA LEU A 483 20.28 10.31 3.93
C LEU A 483 21.71 9.96 3.48
N ASN A 484 21.88 9.01 2.54
CA ASN A 484 23.18 8.68 1.98
C ASN A 484 23.78 9.85 1.17
N GLY A 485 22.95 10.53 0.36
CA GLY A 485 23.38 11.74 -0.36
C GLY A 485 23.83 12.85 0.59
N LEU A 486 23.07 13.10 1.65
CA LEU A 486 23.41 14.08 2.68
C LEU A 486 24.65 13.67 3.51
N ALA A 487 24.81 12.39 3.80
CA ALA A 487 25.97 11.87 4.53
C ALA A 487 27.27 12.13 3.74
N ARG A 488 27.25 11.91 2.42
CA ARG A 488 28.39 12.19 1.55
C ARG A 488 28.69 13.69 1.47
N LEU A 489 27.66 14.52 1.40
CA LEU A 489 27.83 15.98 1.44
C LEU A 489 28.43 16.46 2.77
N ALA A 490 28.02 15.84 3.88
CA ALA A 490 28.55 16.14 5.22
C ALA A 490 30.04 15.77 5.36
N LEU A 491 30.51 14.73 4.65
CA LEU A 491 31.93 14.34 4.63
C LEU A 491 32.81 15.36 3.90
N GLU A 492 32.33 15.98 2.81
CA GLU A 492 33.08 17.00 2.07
C GLU A 492 33.11 18.37 2.77
N ARG A 493 32.11 18.65 3.62
CA ARG A 493 31.98 19.92 4.37
C ARG A 493 31.85 19.67 5.88
N PRO A 494 32.95 19.37 6.58
CA PRO A 494 32.93 19.25 8.03
C PRO A 494 32.55 20.60 8.69
N LEU A 495 31.66 20.53 9.68
CA LEU A 495 31.07 21.68 10.37
C LEU A 495 32.11 22.71 10.84
N THR A 496 31.95 23.98 10.44
CA THR A 496 32.49 25.12 11.18
C THR A 496 31.49 25.56 12.27
N PRO A 497 31.89 25.81 13.52
CA PRO A 497 30.99 26.02 14.66
C PRO A 497 30.43 27.45 14.74
N SER A 498 29.95 27.99 13.62
CA SER A 498 29.39 29.34 13.56
C SER A 498 28.38 29.43 12.44
N ASN A 499 27.14 28.99 12.71
CA ASN A 499 25.90 29.60 12.22
C ASN A 499 24.71 28.83 12.79
N LYS A 500 24.21 29.28 13.96
CA LYS A 500 22.89 28.89 14.45
C LYS A 500 21.84 29.54 13.55
N LEU A 501 21.28 28.81 12.59
CA LEU A 501 20.12 29.30 11.85
C LEU A 501 18.85 29.18 12.71
N LYS A 502 18.12 30.28 12.87
CA LYS A 502 16.79 30.29 13.49
C LYS A 502 15.78 29.64 12.54
N ILE A 503 15.56 28.34 12.66
CA ILE A 503 14.42 27.67 12.01
C ILE A 503 13.15 28.10 12.75
N THR A 504 12.35 28.96 12.12
CA THR A 504 11.06 29.40 12.65
C THR A 504 10.07 28.24 12.64
N LYS A 505 9.53 27.90 13.83
CA LYS A 505 8.58 26.80 14.08
C LYS A 505 7.17 27.01 13.50
N LYS A 506 7.02 27.58 12.30
CA LYS A 506 5.68 27.72 11.68
C LYS A 506 5.60 26.94 10.38
N GLN A 507 4.74 25.93 10.43
CA GLN A 507 4.22 25.07 9.34
C GLN A 507 5.15 23.97 8.83
N GLY A 508 4.58 22.76 8.69
CA GLY A 508 5.25 21.48 8.45
C GLY A 508 5.83 21.28 7.04
N SER A 509 6.47 22.31 6.48
CA SER A 509 7.14 22.29 5.18
C SER A 509 8.56 22.82 5.31
N ILE A 510 9.56 21.98 5.02
CA ILE A 510 10.97 22.41 4.90
C ILE A 510 11.08 23.31 3.66
N PRO A 511 11.56 24.57 3.76
CA PRO A 511 11.84 25.39 2.59
C PRO A 511 12.97 24.78 1.77
N MET A 512 12.65 24.32 0.56
CA MET A 512 13.47 23.47 -0.32
C MET A 512 14.41 24.25 -1.27
N GLN A 513 14.81 25.48 -0.92
CA GLN A 513 15.45 26.40 -1.90
C GLN A 513 16.89 26.86 -1.59
N LEU A 514 17.54 26.37 -0.55
CA LEU A 514 18.98 26.56 -0.36
C LEU A 514 19.64 25.20 -0.12
N LEU A 515 20.79 24.97 -0.74
CA LEU A 515 21.75 23.93 -0.33
C LEU A 515 21.76 23.82 1.20
N PRO A 516 21.62 22.62 1.80
CA PRO A 516 21.61 22.54 3.25
C PRO A 516 23.02 22.89 3.74
N GLU A 517 23.21 24.15 4.17
CA GLU A 517 24.42 24.59 4.88
C GLU A 517 24.71 23.68 6.08
N ASN A 518 23.69 22.99 6.62
CA ASN A 518 23.78 21.97 7.66
C ASN A 518 23.15 20.62 7.25
N ALA A 519 23.86 19.81 6.46
CA ALA A 519 23.40 18.47 6.04
C ALA A 519 22.98 17.56 7.23
N ILE A 520 23.71 17.62 8.35
CA ILE A 520 23.44 16.80 9.55
C ILE A 520 22.12 17.21 10.24
N GLU A 521 21.77 18.50 10.26
CA GLU A 521 20.50 18.94 10.83
C GLU A 521 19.31 18.47 9.99
N LEU A 522 19.46 18.51 8.66
CA LEU A 522 18.45 17.99 7.74
C LEU A 522 18.28 16.46 7.90
N MET A 523 19.38 15.71 8.04
CA MET A 523 19.34 14.27 8.32
C MET A 523 18.57 13.97 9.62
N ARG A 524 18.74 14.77 10.67
CA ARG A 524 17.98 14.64 11.93
C ARG A 524 16.49 14.93 11.75
N GLU A 525 16.14 15.91 10.93
CA GLU A 525 14.74 16.24 10.69
C GLU A 525 14.05 15.16 9.86
N LEU A 526 14.73 14.62 8.83
CA LEU A 526 14.24 13.46 8.07
C LEU A 526 14.06 12.24 8.99
N TYR A 527 14.99 11.98 9.90
CA TYR A 527 14.85 10.91 10.90
C TYR A 527 13.58 11.09 11.77
N LYS A 528 13.31 12.30 12.25
CA LYS A 528 12.08 12.58 13.02
C LYS A 528 10.82 12.37 12.19
N GLN A 529 10.84 12.72 10.90
CA GLN A 529 9.73 12.47 9.98
C GLN A 529 9.47 10.97 9.82
N MET A 530 10.53 10.17 9.62
CA MET A 530 10.42 8.71 9.55
C MET A 530 9.83 8.11 10.82
N ARG A 531 10.27 8.57 12.00
CA ARG A 531 9.79 8.08 13.30
C ARG A 531 8.31 8.41 13.56
N ARG A 532 7.85 9.58 13.11
CA ARG A 532 6.46 10.05 13.28
C ARG A 532 5.50 9.48 12.25
N SER A 533 6.00 8.83 11.20
CA SER A 533 5.14 8.28 10.16
C SER A 533 4.24 7.17 10.71
N PRO A 534 2.92 7.20 10.43
CA PRO A 534 2.01 6.11 10.78
C PRO A 534 2.25 4.85 9.94
N LEU A 535 2.98 4.98 8.82
CA LEU A 535 3.20 3.91 7.85
C LEU A 535 4.37 3.02 8.26
N LYS A 536 4.12 1.72 8.47
CA LYS A 536 5.14 0.74 8.91
C LYS A 536 6.35 0.69 7.97
N PHE A 537 6.15 0.78 6.65
CA PHE A 537 7.22 0.71 5.64
C PHE A 537 8.06 2.00 5.51
N ALA A 538 7.67 3.08 6.17
CA ALA A 538 8.41 4.35 6.22
C ALA A 538 9.25 4.51 7.49
N LYS A 539 9.13 3.56 8.44
CA LYS A 539 9.89 3.59 9.70
C LYS A 539 11.39 3.32 9.48
N PRO A 540 12.26 3.82 10.38
CA PRO A 540 13.70 3.57 10.32
C PRO A 540 14.02 2.06 10.33
N ASN A 541 14.92 1.64 9.44
CA ASN A 541 15.44 0.28 9.40
C ASN A 541 16.95 0.26 9.71
N SER A 542 17.57 -0.92 9.67
CA SER A 542 19.00 -1.11 10.00
C SER A 542 19.90 -0.14 9.22
N THR A 543 19.71 -0.06 7.90
CA THR A 543 20.44 0.86 7.03
C THR A 543 20.24 2.34 7.38
N THR A 544 19.04 2.72 7.85
CA THR A 544 18.77 4.10 8.33
C THR A 544 19.65 4.44 9.52
N TYR A 545 19.72 3.56 10.52
CA TYR A 545 20.54 3.76 11.72
C TYR A 545 22.03 3.76 11.38
N ASP A 546 22.48 2.82 10.55
CA ASP A 546 23.87 2.72 10.12
C ASP A 546 24.34 4.03 9.44
N LEU A 547 23.57 4.56 8.49
CA LEU A 547 23.90 5.80 7.78
C LEU A 547 23.93 7.01 8.73
N LEU A 548 22.91 7.17 9.58
CA LEU A 548 22.82 8.29 10.51
C LEU A 548 23.94 8.25 11.55
N ILE A 549 24.21 7.08 12.14
CA ILE A 549 25.25 6.93 13.15
C ILE A 549 26.63 7.20 12.56
N CYS A 550 26.97 6.59 11.42
CA CYS A 550 28.25 6.86 10.74
C CYS A 550 28.42 8.35 10.43
N SER A 551 27.40 9.00 9.86
CA SER A 551 27.48 10.43 9.54
C SER A 551 27.67 11.33 10.78
N LEU A 552 27.14 10.94 11.94
CA LEU A 552 27.32 11.68 13.20
C LEU A 552 28.70 11.44 13.83
N ILE A 553 29.24 10.22 13.71
CA ILE A 553 30.61 9.91 14.14
C ILE A 553 31.62 10.70 13.32
N ASP A 554 31.43 10.73 11.99
CA ASP A 554 32.30 11.47 11.07
C ASP A 554 32.26 12.98 11.33
N ALA A 555 31.12 13.47 11.84
CA ALA A 555 30.96 14.84 12.31
C ALA A 555 31.42 15.07 13.76
N THR A 556 32.08 14.12 14.41
CA THR A 556 32.53 14.14 15.82
C THR A 556 31.42 14.32 16.86
N GLN A 557 30.16 14.03 16.50
CA GLN A 557 29.00 14.15 17.37
C GLN A 557 28.67 12.82 18.09
N TYR A 558 29.67 12.25 18.77
CA TYR A 558 29.62 10.91 19.36
C TYR A 558 28.45 10.71 20.36
N ARG A 559 28.11 11.73 21.17
CA ARG A 559 26.96 11.66 22.09
C ARG A 559 25.62 11.52 21.35
N ALA A 560 25.48 12.17 20.20
CA ALA A 560 24.27 12.07 19.40
C ALA A 560 24.19 10.70 18.69
N ALA A 561 25.34 10.18 18.23
CA ALA A 561 25.45 8.83 17.67
C ALA A 561 25.01 7.77 18.70
N MET A 562 25.45 7.87 19.96
CA MET A 562 25.03 6.95 21.02
C MET A 562 23.54 6.98 21.32
N ARG A 563 22.91 8.15 21.30
CA ARG A 563 21.45 8.25 21.48
C ARG A 563 20.69 7.54 20.36
N LEU A 564 21.18 7.58 19.12
CA LEU A 564 20.57 6.84 18.02
C LEU A 564 20.78 5.33 18.15
N TYR A 565 21.95 4.90 18.64
CA TYR A 565 22.19 3.49 18.95
C TYR A 565 21.24 2.97 20.04
N GLU A 566 21.03 3.71 21.11
CA GLU A 566 20.04 3.34 22.13
C GLU A 566 18.60 3.30 21.57
N ASP A 567 18.24 4.23 20.70
CA ASP A 567 16.91 4.29 20.06
C ASP A 567 16.70 3.11 19.08
N SER A 568 17.75 2.63 18.40
CA SER A 568 17.68 1.43 17.56
C SER A 568 17.40 0.18 18.40
N LYS A 569 18.00 0.07 19.59
CA LYS A 569 17.74 -1.02 20.54
C LYS A 569 16.29 -0.99 21.04
N ARG A 570 15.78 0.20 21.42
CA ARG A 570 14.36 0.35 21.81
C ARG A 570 13.39 0.00 20.70
N SER A 571 13.80 0.20 19.45
CA SER A 571 13.00 -0.11 18.26
C SER A 571 13.18 -1.56 17.78
N ASN A 572 13.96 -2.39 18.47
CA ASN A 572 14.32 -3.76 18.08
C ASN A 572 14.94 -3.85 16.67
N VAL A 573 15.74 -2.85 16.27
CA VAL A 573 16.46 -2.83 14.99
C VAL A 573 17.96 -3.03 15.23
N SER A 574 18.55 -4.04 14.58
CA SER A 574 19.99 -4.29 14.64
C SER A 574 20.78 -3.26 13.85
N VAL A 575 21.90 -2.82 14.42
CA VAL A 575 22.92 -1.98 13.79
C VAL A 575 24.03 -2.90 13.30
N GLY A 576 24.61 -2.59 12.14
CA GLY A 576 25.67 -3.42 11.54
C GLY A 576 26.93 -3.48 12.40
N ASN A 577 27.65 -4.60 12.36
CA ASN A 577 28.87 -4.81 13.17
C ASN A 577 29.95 -3.76 12.87
N ASP A 578 30.15 -3.39 11.60
CA ASP A 578 31.12 -2.35 11.20
C ASP A 578 30.82 -0.99 11.84
N VAL A 579 29.53 -0.67 11.99
CA VAL A 579 29.08 0.58 12.61
C VAL A 579 29.34 0.55 14.11
N LEU A 580 29.16 -0.60 14.77
CA LEU A 580 29.49 -0.77 16.19
C LEU A 580 30.97 -0.55 16.47
N VAL A 581 31.86 -1.07 15.61
CA VAL A 581 33.30 -0.83 15.71
C VAL A 581 33.59 0.67 15.59
N ARG A 582 32.97 1.35 14.62
CA ARG A 582 33.14 2.79 14.39
C ARG A 582 32.61 3.64 15.55
N ILE A 583 31.46 3.27 16.13
CA ILE A 583 30.91 3.90 17.35
C ILE A 583 31.93 3.77 18.48
N GLN A 584 32.45 2.56 18.71
CA GLN A 584 33.37 2.30 19.80
C GLN A 584 34.65 3.12 19.70
N GLN A 585 35.23 3.16 18.51
CA GLN A 585 36.42 3.96 18.24
C GLN A 585 36.15 5.45 18.53
N GLY A 586 35.03 5.98 18.04
CA GLY A 586 34.64 7.36 18.31
C GLY A 586 34.36 7.65 19.79
N LEU A 587 33.80 6.69 20.53
CA LEU A 587 33.60 6.81 21.97
C LEU A 587 34.93 6.85 22.74
N VAL A 588 35.89 6.00 22.38
CA VAL A 588 37.25 5.99 22.96
C VAL A 588 37.97 7.31 22.68
N GLU A 589 37.93 7.81 21.45
CA GLU A 589 38.50 9.11 21.08
C GLU A 589 37.90 10.26 21.90
N SER A 590 36.63 10.18 22.24
CA SER A 590 35.93 11.18 23.06
C SER A 590 36.05 10.99 24.58
N GLY A 591 36.75 9.96 25.04
CA GLY A 591 36.92 9.63 26.47
C GLY A 591 35.65 9.12 27.17
N MET A 592 34.68 8.59 26.42
CA MET A 592 33.41 8.07 26.94
C MET A 592 33.50 6.57 27.29
N ASP A 593 34.38 6.27 28.24
CA ASP A 593 34.83 4.91 28.55
C ASP A 593 33.72 4.00 29.13
N MET A 594 32.80 4.56 29.92
CA MET A 594 31.67 3.79 30.47
C MET A 594 30.68 3.33 29.39
N GLN A 595 30.48 4.16 28.35
CA GLN A 595 29.62 3.82 27.22
C GLN A 595 30.20 2.70 26.36
N VAL A 596 31.53 2.61 26.26
CA VAL A 596 32.24 1.51 25.57
C VAL A 596 31.98 0.19 26.27
N ILE A 597 32.12 0.15 27.60
CA ILE A 597 31.85 -1.06 28.41
C ILE A 597 30.37 -1.47 28.32
N GLN A 598 29.44 -0.50 28.41
CA GLN A 598 28.01 -0.78 28.26
C GLN A 598 27.71 -1.43 26.91
N MET A 599 28.27 -0.89 25.82
CA MET A 599 28.06 -1.41 24.48
C MET A 599 28.63 -2.82 24.29
N PHE A 600 29.75 -3.14 24.95
CA PHE A 600 30.31 -4.49 24.96
C PHE A 600 29.34 -5.52 25.57
N TYR A 601 28.83 -5.26 26.79
CA TYR A 601 27.86 -6.16 27.44
C TYR A 601 26.54 -6.25 26.65
N ASP A 602 26.12 -5.17 26.03
CA ASP A 602 24.92 -5.13 25.18
C ASP A 602 25.00 -6.07 23.96
N HIS A 603 26.20 -6.32 23.45
CA HIS A 603 26.43 -7.18 22.31
C HIS A 603 26.79 -8.62 22.70
N ARG A 604 27.40 -8.81 23.88
CA ARG A 604 27.81 -10.11 24.43
C ARG A 604 26.68 -11.15 24.49
N HIS A 605 25.45 -10.71 24.75
CA HIS A 605 24.29 -11.61 24.83
C HIS A 605 23.64 -11.96 23.48
N LYS A 606 24.14 -11.44 22.36
CA LYS A 606 23.61 -11.74 21.03
C LYS A 606 24.30 -12.98 20.43
N LYS A 607 23.54 -13.79 19.69
CA LYS A 607 23.98 -15.08 19.08
C LYS A 607 25.14 -14.98 18.06
N SER A 608 25.65 -13.78 17.77
CA SER A 608 26.65 -13.51 16.74
C SER A 608 27.80 -12.70 17.36
N PRO A 609 29.00 -13.28 17.57
CA PRO A 609 30.17 -12.53 18.01
C PRO A 609 30.66 -11.55 16.93
N ILE A 610 31.24 -10.42 17.35
CA ILE A 610 31.84 -9.44 16.43
C ILE A 610 33.25 -9.92 16.07
N MET A 611 33.44 -10.42 14.86
CA MET A 611 34.73 -10.97 14.40
C MET A 611 35.73 -9.88 13.96
N ASP A 612 35.86 -8.77 14.70
CA ASP A 612 36.85 -7.71 14.42
C ASP A 612 37.79 -7.52 15.64
N PRO A 613 39.09 -7.83 15.53
CA PRO A 613 40.07 -7.66 16.62
C PRO A 613 40.16 -6.22 17.15
N ARG A 614 39.86 -5.21 16.32
CA ARG A 614 39.86 -3.79 16.73
C ARG A 614 38.77 -3.48 17.75
N TYR A 615 37.65 -4.21 17.68
CA TYR A 615 36.56 -4.12 18.64
C TYR A 615 37.02 -4.50 20.04
N TYR A 616 37.60 -5.70 20.19
CA TYR A 616 38.06 -6.22 21.48
C TYR A 616 39.26 -5.44 22.04
N ASN A 617 40.24 -5.08 21.20
CA ASN A 617 41.39 -4.29 21.63
C ASN A 617 40.99 -2.93 22.22
N SER A 618 40.00 -2.26 21.62
CA SER A 618 39.45 -1.00 22.13
C SER A 618 38.73 -1.16 23.49
N VAL A 619 38.06 -2.30 23.73
CA VAL A 619 37.47 -2.61 25.05
C VAL A 619 38.57 -2.89 26.08
N LEU A 620 39.59 -3.69 25.72
CA LEU A 620 40.71 -4.03 26.60
C LEU A 620 41.47 -2.79 27.07
N ASP A 621 41.78 -1.86 26.16
CA ASP A 621 42.43 -0.60 26.51
C ASP A 621 41.56 0.29 27.41
N THR A 622 40.24 0.23 27.24
CA THR A 622 39.29 0.93 28.11
C THR A 622 39.23 0.31 29.50
N CYS A 623 39.21 -1.03 29.60
CA CYS A 623 39.29 -1.74 30.88
C CYS A 623 40.59 -1.43 31.63
N ARG A 624 41.74 -1.34 30.92
CA ARG A 624 43.02 -0.90 31.51
C ARG A 624 42.94 0.51 32.07
N ARG A 625 42.34 1.45 31.33
CA ARG A 625 42.17 2.85 31.79
C ARG A 625 41.24 2.98 33.00
N LEU A 626 40.19 2.16 33.06
CA LEU A 626 39.22 2.15 34.16
C LEU A 626 39.62 1.27 35.35
N GLY A 627 40.71 0.49 35.25
CA GLY A 627 41.15 -0.43 36.31
C GLY A 627 40.26 -1.66 36.51
N LEU A 628 39.51 -2.08 35.49
CA LEU A 628 38.58 -3.22 35.56
C LEU A 628 39.31 -4.54 35.26
N SER A 629 39.99 -5.11 36.26
CA SER A 629 40.80 -6.34 36.11
C SER A 629 39.98 -7.57 35.69
N ASP A 630 38.79 -7.74 36.27
CA ASP A 630 37.97 -8.95 36.06
C ASP A 630 37.36 -8.93 34.66
N THR A 631 36.77 -7.80 34.26
CA THR A 631 36.25 -7.60 32.91
C THR A 631 37.36 -7.66 31.85
N TYR A 632 38.58 -7.21 32.16
CA TYR A 632 39.72 -7.32 31.26
C TYR A 632 40.07 -8.80 30.95
N GLN A 633 40.11 -9.65 31.98
CA GLN A 633 40.40 -11.08 31.81
C GLN A 633 39.28 -11.81 31.05
N GLU A 634 38.03 -11.40 31.25
CA GLU A 634 36.89 -11.94 30.49
C GLU A 634 36.94 -11.58 29.00
N VAL A 635 37.18 -10.30 28.68
CA VAL A 635 37.28 -9.82 27.30
C VAL A 635 38.47 -10.47 26.58
N LEU A 636 39.58 -10.70 27.27
CA LEU A 636 40.77 -11.34 26.71
C LEU A 636 40.48 -12.79 26.27
N LYS A 637 39.80 -13.56 27.11
CA LYS A 637 39.36 -14.93 26.78
C LYS A 637 38.41 -14.98 25.58
N GLU A 638 37.49 -14.02 25.49
CA GLU A 638 36.55 -13.92 24.36
C GLU A 638 37.25 -13.48 23.06
N SER A 639 38.30 -12.65 23.14
CA SER A 639 39.10 -12.29 21.96
C SER A 639 39.94 -13.45 21.42
N GLU A 640 40.51 -14.29 22.29
CA GLU A 640 41.32 -15.45 21.90
C GLU A 640 40.49 -16.53 21.17
N GLN A 641 39.20 -16.66 21.49
CA GLN A 641 38.28 -17.55 20.79
C GLN A 641 37.98 -17.08 19.36
N CYS A 642 38.09 -15.77 19.07
CA CYS A 642 37.86 -15.22 17.73
C CYS A 642 39.09 -15.39 16.81
N ASP A 643 40.31 -15.27 17.35
CA ASP A 643 41.55 -15.47 16.57
C ASP A 643 41.75 -16.93 16.14
N GLY A 644 41.28 -17.89 16.94
CA GLY A 644 41.38 -19.33 16.67
C GLY A 644 40.51 -19.86 15.52
N ILE A 645 39.54 -19.09 15.01
CA ILE A 645 38.60 -19.50 13.96
C ILE A 645 39.15 -19.21 12.55
N SER A 646 40.30 -18.52 12.42
CA SER A 646 40.82 -18.04 11.13
C SER A 646 41.84 -18.95 10.42
N LEU A 647 42.12 -20.17 10.91
CA LEU A 647 43.17 -21.04 10.33
C LEU A 647 42.76 -22.49 10.02
N SER A 648 41.51 -22.90 10.20
CA SER A 648 41.08 -24.28 9.88
C SER A 648 40.02 -24.43 8.79
N ASP A 649 39.38 -23.36 8.32
CA ASP A 649 38.29 -23.43 7.32
C ASP A 649 38.51 -22.45 6.14
N ALA A 650 39.70 -22.47 5.53
CA ALA A 650 39.98 -21.82 4.25
C ALA A 650 40.46 -22.82 3.19
#